data_AF-A0A8T4WEN6-F1
#
_entry.id   AF-A0A8T4WEN6-F1
#
_cell.length_a   1.000
_cell.length_b   1.000
_cell.length_c   1.000
_cell.angle_alpha   90.00
_cell.angle_beta   90.00
_cell.angle_gamma   90.00
#
_symmetry.space_group_name_H-M   'P 1'
#
loop_
_entity.id
_entity.type
_entity.pdbx_description
1 polymer ?
#
loop_
_entity_poly.entity_id
_entity_poly.type
_entity_poly.pdbx_seq_one_letter_code
_entity_poly.pdbx_strand_id
1 'polypeptide(L)'
;MEFRRRLALVLAVLVTIQAALLGGMSPIPSTNRFVNSNTRQIADFDFAYSTHDPIVIDSPVDFKTQGWPGEGTEMNPYRIENLNITSEDDCIRISNTDVYFVISSCFLGGTPEKANNAVFLENVSHATIKNCTGSLKNRGISLQGSDNCIIEGNTIRLTNQSGIYVNNSTSCYLAENSVLSANGNGMHFENSSQCTLVSNLLSRNWHDGISIRTGNGFILSNNAAYRNVRTGYTLQDVSNSVLTNETISSNSNEGILLSECNNVTVTNCTTTFNVYAGTSISNSSNIALAKNTQIGNRGNGISMYDSSSISISDADVLENEGDGLMIEFCEAITVVGSSLKNNEYTGMHLYESANCTIQNSYVRSNLWDGVYLERSPSCVITGSEFVINGIGLYRSELAEISDNTILGSGLRISANVISQSLHEIQNNTVNGKSLGYIANTEDTTVYAGSYGQLILANCTGVTIGGGEFINTSQGCTIAFSSLCDIMNTEARNNTHHGFFIHDSTNCSFQDVNSVFNSYEGFYLRDNIGSQFQNCEADYNGWSGFYIRNGDGARFSGCQATRNSDAGFDVYASTNCILERNRAWGNGDNGVEFATSTSCEVTDNHAYQNSGHGFGLSSTMWTLFQNNTSANNNLNGFNLYGCTQCVLRDNTVMHNDRIGIQIWANSDENEIFGNDIHNNAQNAEDNGTNNDWYKSGVGNRWGDYDGEGYYYIPGSAESIDIYPEGFSSGPDTLPFEMASILRVVAVVATAGIVAAIVGKEVYEYHAASESKKKNQPLYQDPRTEITYCPNAV
;
A
#
# COMPACT_ATOMS: atom_id res chain seq x y z
N MET A 1 36.96 2.20 2.76
CA MET A 1 37.30 1.45 1.53
C MET A 1 36.74 0.02 1.52
N GLU A 2 36.65 -0.63 2.68
CA GLU A 2 36.00 -1.94 2.85
C GLU A 2 34.47 -1.91 2.72
N PHE A 3 33.82 -0.80 3.12
CA PHE A 3 32.37 -0.56 2.92
C PHE A 3 31.98 -0.50 1.43
N ARG A 4 32.81 0.08 0.56
CA ARG A 4 32.58 0.09 -0.90
C ARG A 4 32.79 -1.27 -1.56
N ARG A 5 33.65 -2.14 -1.01
CA ARG A 5 33.80 -3.53 -1.46
C ARG A 5 32.63 -4.41 -1.01
N ARG A 6 32.06 -4.16 0.17
CA ARG A 6 30.86 -4.86 0.66
C ARG A 6 29.59 -4.37 -0.02
N LEU A 7 29.46 -3.08 -0.35
CA LEU A 7 28.35 -2.55 -1.15
C LEU A 7 28.40 -3.02 -2.61
N ALA A 8 29.59 -3.18 -3.20
CA ALA A 8 29.75 -3.78 -4.54
C ALA A 8 29.48 -5.30 -4.54
N LEU A 9 29.78 -6.01 -3.44
CA LEU A 9 29.41 -7.42 -3.28
C LEU A 9 27.91 -7.59 -3.03
N VAL A 10 27.26 -6.67 -2.30
CA VAL A 10 25.81 -6.65 -2.06
C VAL A 10 25.04 -6.26 -3.34
N LEU A 11 25.55 -5.30 -4.13
CA LEU A 11 25.00 -5.00 -5.45
C LEU A 11 25.25 -6.13 -6.46
N ALA A 12 26.39 -6.82 -6.40
CA ALA A 12 26.64 -8.00 -7.24
C ALA A 12 25.78 -9.22 -6.82
N VAL A 13 25.45 -9.36 -5.54
CA VAL A 13 24.57 -10.41 -5.00
C VAL A 13 23.09 -10.07 -5.24
N LEU A 14 22.69 -8.80 -5.21
CA LEU A 14 21.33 -8.37 -5.60
C LEU A 14 21.12 -8.51 -7.12
N VAL A 15 22.14 -8.26 -7.94
CA VAL A 15 22.11 -8.49 -9.40
C VAL A 15 22.14 -9.99 -9.76
N THR A 16 22.72 -10.86 -8.92
CA THR A 16 22.66 -12.32 -9.15
C THR A 16 21.44 -13.01 -8.55
N ILE A 17 20.80 -12.44 -7.51
CA ILE A 17 19.52 -12.94 -6.97
C ILE A 17 18.34 -12.53 -7.87
N GLN A 18 18.40 -11.36 -8.52
CA GLN A 18 17.47 -10.99 -9.60
C GLN A 18 17.61 -11.92 -10.84
N ALA A 19 18.75 -12.59 -10.99
CA ALA A 19 19.00 -13.60 -12.03
C ALA A 19 18.67 -15.05 -11.60
N ALA A 20 18.49 -15.32 -10.30
CA ALA A 20 18.20 -16.66 -9.78
C ALA A 20 16.72 -16.92 -9.51
N LEU A 21 15.88 -15.87 -9.39
CA LEU A 21 14.41 -15.98 -9.37
C LEU A 21 13.77 -15.99 -10.78
N LEU A 22 14.57 -15.87 -11.83
CA LEU A 22 14.18 -16.05 -13.24
C LEU A 22 14.52 -17.45 -13.81
N GLY A 23 14.94 -18.40 -12.96
CA GLY A 23 15.42 -19.72 -13.38
C GLY A 23 14.35 -20.83 -13.46
N GLY A 24 13.08 -20.53 -13.21
CA GLY A 24 11.99 -21.53 -13.08
C GLY A 24 10.92 -21.49 -14.17
N MET A 25 11.02 -20.61 -15.16
CA MET A 25 10.11 -20.58 -16.31
C MET A 25 10.93 -20.34 -17.57
N SER A 26 10.82 -21.25 -18.54
CA SER A 26 11.49 -21.08 -19.82
C SER A 26 11.11 -19.74 -20.46
N PRO A 27 12.06 -18.83 -20.74
CA PRO A 27 11.77 -17.63 -21.51
C PRO A 27 11.51 -18.04 -22.96
N ILE A 28 10.32 -17.74 -23.48
CA ILE A 28 10.11 -17.68 -24.93
C ILE A 28 10.78 -16.38 -25.39
N PRO A 29 11.78 -16.43 -26.29
CA PRO A 29 12.70 -15.32 -26.51
C PRO A 29 12.02 -14.11 -27.15
N SER A 30 12.21 -12.95 -26.53
CA SER A 30 12.11 -11.64 -27.17
C SER A 30 13.42 -11.34 -27.92
N THR A 31 13.40 -11.42 -29.25
CA THR A 31 14.37 -10.72 -30.08
C THR A 31 13.64 -9.96 -31.19
N ASN A 32 13.57 -8.64 -31.04
CA ASN A 32 13.43 -7.74 -32.18
C ASN A 32 14.72 -7.79 -32.98
N ARG A 33 14.77 -8.66 -33.99
CA ARG A 33 15.58 -8.48 -35.19
C ARG A 33 14.70 -8.83 -36.38
N PHE A 34 14.26 -7.80 -37.10
CA PHE A 34 13.88 -7.95 -38.50
C PHE A 34 15.06 -8.55 -39.26
N VAL A 35 14.91 -9.80 -39.67
CA VAL A 35 15.59 -10.36 -40.85
C VAL A 35 14.51 -11.08 -41.65
N ASN A 36 14.26 -10.57 -42.84
CA ASN A 36 13.57 -11.28 -43.92
C ASN A 36 14.20 -12.68 -44.09
N SER A 37 13.45 -13.73 -43.79
CA SER A 37 13.64 -15.02 -44.44
C SER A 37 12.35 -15.83 -44.36
N ASN A 38 11.82 -16.10 -45.55
CA ASN A 38 10.71 -16.98 -45.86
C ASN A 38 10.67 -18.29 -45.04
N THR A 39 9.44 -18.78 -44.87
CA THR A 39 9.05 -20.17 -44.61
C THR A 39 9.49 -20.78 -43.26
N ARG A 40 8.60 -20.69 -42.27
CA ARG A 40 8.38 -21.83 -41.36
C ARG A 40 7.05 -22.48 -41.74
N GLN A 41 7.17 -23.70 -42.25
CA GLN A 41 6.05 -24.57 -42.60
C GLN A 41 5.08 -24.67 -41.43
N ILE A 42 3.86 -24.18 -41.66
CA ILE A 42 2.67 -24.73 -41.03
C ILE A 42 2.69 -26.20 -41.45
N ALA A 43 2.52 -27.11 -40.50
CA ALA A 43 2.16 -28.47 -40.85
C ALA A 43 0.78 -28.36 -41.51
N ASP A 44 0.77 -28.25 -42.84
CA ASP A 44 -0.42 -28.37 -43.67
C ASP A 44 -1.00 -29.74 -43.34
N PHE A 45 -2.08 -29.76 -42.55
CA PHE A 45 -3.08 -30.77 -42.78
C PHE A 45 -3.58 -30.50 -44.20
N ASP A 46 -3.02 -31.25 -45.14
CA ASP A 46 -3.35 -31.24 -46.57
C ASP A 46 -4.77 -31.79 -46.74
N PHE A 47 -5.76 -31.01 -46.28
CA PHE A 47 -7.10 -31.08 -46.82
C PHE A 47 -7.00 -30.42 -48.18
N ALA A 48 -7.06 -31.23 -49.23
CA ALA A 48 -7.18 -30.72 -50.59
C ALA A 48 -8.48 -29.93 -50.71
N TYR A 49 -8.43 -28.63 -50.44
CA TYR A 49 -9.57 -27.73 -50.60
C TYR A 49 -9.92 -27.61 -52.08
N SER A 50 -11.21 -27.67 -52.40
CA SER A 50 -11.69 -27.30 -53.73
C SER A 50 -11.84 -25.78 -53.80
N THR A 51 -11.21 -25.13 -54.78
CA THR A 51 -11.38 -23.68 -54.98
C THR A 51 -12.82 -23.37 -55.38
N HIS A 52 -13.41 -22.34 -54.80
CA HIS A 52 -14.77 -21.92 -55.09
C HIS A 52 -14.89 -20.39 -55.04
N ASP A 53 -15.77 -19.83 -55.87
CA ASP A 53 -16.12 -18.40 -55.83
C ASP A 53 -16.91 -18.05 -54.55
N PRO A 54 -17.09 -16.77 -54.19
CA PRO A 54 -17.97 -16.40 -53.08
C PRO A 54 -19.37 -17.02 -53.15
N ILE A 55 -19.90 -17.44 -52.00
CA ILE A 55 -21.24 -18.06 -51.90
C ILE A 55 -22.21 -17.04 -51.30
N VAL A 56 -23.37 -16.90 -51.94
CA VAL A 56 -24.45 -16.02 -51.49
C VAL A 56 -25.77 -16.78 -51.47
N ILE A 57 -26.41 -16.85 -50.30
CA ILE A 57 -27.74 -17.45 -50.08
C ILE A 57 -28.62 -16.36 -49.44
N ASP A 58 -29.59 -15.82 -50.17
CA ASP A 58 -30.46 -14.75 -49.66
C ASP A 58 -31.79 -15.27 -49.11
N SER A 59 -32.11 -16.55 -49.40
CA SER A 59 -33.30 -17.24 -48.95
C SER A 59 -33.12 -18.76 -48.93
N PRO A 60 -34.01 -19.53 -48.27
CA PRO A 60 -34.00 -21.00 -48.30
C PRO A 60 -34.01 -21.61 -49.71
N VAL A 61 -34.55 -20.91 -50.71
CA VAL A 61 -34.65 -21.39 -52.09
C VAL A 61 -33.27 -21.51 -52.74
N ASP A 62 -32.34 -20.63 -52.38
CA ASP A 62 -31.02 -20.54 -53.02
C ASP A 62 -30.17 -21.76 -52.75
N PHE A 63 -30.30 -22.38 -51.57
CA PHE A 63 -29.60 -23.61 -51.27
C PHE A 63 -29.92 -24.72 -52.28
N LYS A 64 -31.20 -24.85 -52.64
CA LYS A 64 -31.68 -25.86 -53.58
C LYS A 64 -31.29 -25.51 -55.02
N THR A 65 -31.42 -24.25 -55.43
CA THR A 65 -31.12 -23.83 -56.81
C THR A 65 -29.63 -23.88 -57.11
N GLN A 66 -28.78 -23.65 -56.11
CA GLN A 66 -27.32 -23.80 -56.20
C GLN A 66 -26.86 -25.25 -56.03
N GLY A 67 -27.75 -26.17 -55.67
CA GLY A 67 -27.48 -27.61 -55.65
C GLY A 67 -26.66 -28.10 -54.46
N TRP A 68 -26.74 -27.41 -53.30
CA TRP A 68 -26.00 -27.82 -52.11
C TRP A 68 -26.50 -29.19 -51.59
N PRO A 69 -25.59 -30.12 -51.20
CA PRO A 69 -25.94 -31.41 -50.64
C PRO A 69 -26.38 -31.29 -49.18
N GLY A 70 -26.92 -32.37 -48.58
CA GLY A 70 -27.50 -32.33 -47.24
C GLY A 70 -26.90 -33.29 -46.20
N GLU A 71 -26.95 -32.84 -44.94
CA GLU A 71 -27.12 -33.48 -43.62
C GLU A 71 -26.56 -32.53 -42.51
N GLY A 72 -26.67 -31.22 -42.69
CA GLY A 72 -26.51 -30.21 -41.64
C GLY A 72 -27.79 -30.08 -40.80
N THR A 73 -28.29 -31.21 -40.29
CA THR A 73 -29.67 -31.56 -39.84
C THR A 73 -30.45 -30.49 -39.08
N GLU A 74 -31.75 -30.26 -39.39
CA GLU A 74 -32.87 -31.14 -38.96
C GLU A 74 -33.46 -32.09 -40.05
N MET A 75 -32.87 -33.27 -40.23
CA MET A 75 -33.31 -34.40 -41.09
C MET A 75 -33.27 -34.25 -42.61
N ASN A 76 -32.61 -33.22 -43.17
CA ASN A 76 -31.50 -33.38 -44.13
C ASN A 76 -31.15 -32.04 -44.85
N PRO A 77 -30.81 -30.95 -44.15
CA PRO A 77 -30.52 -29.68 -44.79
C PRO A 77 -29.00 -29.47 -44.91
N TYR A 78 -28.55 -28.31 -45.37
CA TYR A 78 -27.43 -28.23 -46.32
C TYR A 78 -26.01 -28.30 -45.72
N ARG A 79 -25.02 -28.73 -46.53
CA ARG A 79 -23.59 -28.69 -46.17
C ARG A 79 -22.77 -27.93 -47.20
N ILE A 80 -21.91 -27.04 -46.71
CA ILE A 80 -20.87 -26.33 -47.46
C ILE A 80 -19.53 -26.74 -46.85
N GLU A 81 -18.69 -27.48 -47.56
CA GLU A 81 -17.49 -28.06 -46.95
C GLU A 81 -16.26 -28.20 -47.86
N ASN A 82 -15.08 -28.26 -47.27
CA ASN A 82 -13.80 -28.54 -47.95
C ASN A 82 -13.50 -27.54 -49.08
N LEU A 83 -13.92 -26.29 -48.92
CA LEU A 83 -13.73 -25.24 -49.92
C LEU A 83 -12.58 -24.29 -49.55
N ASN A 84 -11.90 -23.77 -50.58
CA ASN A 84 -11.03 -22.60 -50.50
C ASN A 84 -11.70 -21.45 -51.23
N ILE A 85 -12.15 -20.46 -50.47
CA ILE A 85 -12.75 -19.23 -50.99
C ILE A 85 -11.86 -18.08 -50.57
N THR A 86 -11.08 -17.55 -51.51
CA THR A 86 -10.24 -16.37 -51.30
C THR A 86 -10.85 -15.19 -52.06
N SER A 87 -11.41 -14.22 -51.35
CA SER A 87 -12.15 -13.10 -51.95
C SER A 87 -12.03 -11.82 -51.11
N GLU A 88 -12.20 -10.67 -51.77
CA GLU A 88 -12.40 -9.38 -51.09
C GLU A 88 -13.85 -9.18 -50.64
N ASP A 89 -14.83 -9.87 -51.23
CA ASP A 89 -16.21 -9.87 -50.74
C ASP A 89 -16.39 -10.83 -49.56
N ASP A 90 -17.61 -10.98 -49.04
CA ASP A 90 -17.91 -12.04 -48.08
C ASP A 90 -17.60 -13.39 -48.74
N CYS A 91 -16.81 -14.26 -48.09
CA CYS A 91 -16.54 -15.57 -48.69
C CYS A 91 -17.81 -16.44 -48.71
N ILE A 92 -18.58 -16.41 -47.61
CA ILE A 92 -19.89 -17.04 -47.51
C ILE A 92 -20.85 -16.04 -46.85
N ARG A 93 -21.92 -15.68 -47.56
CA ARG A 93 -23.02 -14.84 -47.05
C ARG A 93 -24.33 -15.62 -47.08
N ILE A 94 -25.00 -15.73 -45.94
CA ILE A 94 -26.29 -16.42 -45.82
C ILE A 94 -27.25 -15.53 -45.02
N SER A 95 -28.42 -15.23 -45.59
CA SER A 95 -29.40 -14.33 -44.99
C SER A 95 -30.81 -14.94 -44.98
N ASN A 96 -31.65 -14.51 -44.02
CA ASN A 96 -33.10 -14.72 -43.96
C ASN A 96 -33.54 -16.19 -44.09
N THR A 97 -32.99 -17.08 -43.26
CA THR A 97 -33.31 -18.51 -43.30
C THR A 97 -33.26 -19.16 -41.93
N ASP A 98 -34.25 -20.00 -41.64
CA ASP A 98 -34.28 -20.87 -40.47
C ASP A 98 -33.86 -22.33 -40.77
N VAL A 99 -33.60 -22.62 -42.05
CA VAL A 99 -33.09 -23.91 -42.50
C VAL A 99 -31.75 -24.19 -41.85
N TYR A 100 -31.59 -25.38 -41.28
CA TYR A 100 -30.33 -25.79 -40.69
C TYR A 100 -29.27 -25.99 -41.78
N PHE A 101 -28.02 -25.62 -41.50
CA PHE A 101 -26.92 -25.91 -42.42
C PHE A 101 -25.59 -25.97 -41.67
N VAL A 102 -24.62 -26.65 -42.28
CA VAL A 102 -23.26 -26.76 -41.77
C VAL A 102 -22.28 -26.17 -42.78
N ILE A 103 -21.48 -25.21 -42.35
CA ILE A 103 -20.24 -24.80 -43.01
C ILE A 103 -19.10 -25.52 -42.28
N SER A 104 -18.31 -26.35 -42.98
CA SER A 104 -17.26 -27.11 -42.30
C SER A 104 -15.97 -27.30 -43.08
N SER A 105 -14.83 -27.23 -42.40
CA SER A 105 -13.52 -27.53 -42.99
C SER A 105 -13.22 -26.68 -44.24
N CYS A 106 -13.53 -25.38 -44.19
CA CYS A 106 -13.26 -24.44 -45.29
C CYS A 106 -12.11 -23.50 -44.94
N PHE A 107 -11.31 -23.14 -45.94
CA PHE A 107 -10.39 -22.00 -45.88
C PHE A 107 -11.05 -20.78 -46.52
N LEU A 108 -11.21 -19.72 -45.74
CA LEU A 108 -11.93 -18.50 -46.09
C LEU A 108 -10.97 -17.30 -45.97
N GLY A 109 -10.31 -16.98 -47.08
CA GLY A 109 -9.21 -16.02 -47.17
C GLY A 109 -9.60 -14.69 -47.80
N GLY A 110 -8.78 -13.66 -47.58
CA GLY A 110 -8.84 -12.38 -48.29
C GLY A 110 -7.48 -11.69 -48.29
N THR A 111 -7.44 -10.40 -48.64
CA THR A 111 -6.26 -9.55 -48.50
C THR A 111 -6.41 -8.53 -47.35
N PRO A 112 -5.30 -8.03 -46.78
CA PRO A 112 -5.34 -7.18 -45.59
C PRO A 112 -6.07 -5.84 -45.73
N GLU A 113 -6.33 -5.32 -46.94
CA GLU A 113 -6.70 -3.91 -47.10
C GLU A 113 -8.18 -3.67 -47.47
N LYS A 114 -8.90 -4.66 -48.01
CA LYS A 114 -10.26 -4.46 -48.55
C LYS A 114 -11.24 -5.64 -48.40
N ALA A 115 -10.88 -6.67 -47.65
CA ALA A 115 -11.71 -7.87 -47.56
C ALA A 115 -12.92 -7.68 -46.62
N ASN A 116 -14.11 -8.17 -46.98
CA ASN A 116 -15.29 -8.24 -46.09
C ASN A 116 -15.19 -9.43 -45.11
N ASN A 117 -16.27 -10.15 -44.79
CA ASN A 117 -16.27 -11.19 -43.76
C ASN A 117 -15.86 -12.57 -44.33
N ALA A 118 -15.33 -13.47 -43.52
CA ALA A 118 -15.15 -14.86 -43.95
C ALA A 118 -16.52 -15.58 -44.01
N VAL A 119 -17.33 -15.43 -42.97
CA VAL A 119 -18.74 -15.83 -42.96
C VAL A 119 -19.60 -14.68 -42.45
N PHE A 120 -20.67 -14.34 -43.18
CA PHE A 120 -21.68 -13.37 -42.78
C PHE A 120 -23.06 -14.03 -42.72
N LEU A 121 -23.67 -14.03 -41.54
CA LEU A 121 -25.02 -14.52 -41.27
C LEU A 121 -25.93 -13.36 -40.84
N GLU A 122 -27.08 -13.22 -41.47
CA GLU A 122 -28.06 -12.18 -41.16
C GLU A 122 -29.49 -12.74 -41.09
N ASN A 123 -30.17 -12.59 -39.95
CA ASN A 123 -31.51 -13.15 -39.71
C ASN A 123 -31.55 -14.67 -40.00
N VAL A 124 -30.59 -15.41 -39.44
CA VAL A 124 -30.45 -16.85 -39.62
C VAL A 124 -30.70 -17.59 -38.31
N SER A 125 -31.25 -18.80 -38.35
CA SER A 125 -31.24 -19.69 -37.17
C SER A 125 -30.65 -21.06 -37.46
N HIS A 126 -30.09 -21.71 -36.44
CA HIS A 126 -29.59 -23.10 -36.50
C HIS A 126 -28.42 -23.35 -37.48
N ALA A 127 -27.64 -22.32 -37.77
CA ALA A 127 -26.39 -22.46 -38.52
C ALA A 127 -25.32 -23.16 -37.67
N THR A 128 -24.54 -24.05 -38.26
CA THR A 128 -23.31 -24.60 -37.66
C THR A 128 -22.10 -24.23 -38.51
N ILE A 129 -21.10 -23.59 -37.91
CA ILE A 129 -19.81 -23.27 -38.55
C ILE A 129 -18.71 -23.99 -37.78
N LYS A 130 -18.02 -24.95 -38.42
CA LYS A 130 -17.03 -25.75 -37.70
C LYS A 130 -15.75 -26.06 -38.45
N ASN A 131 -14.62 -26.08 -37.71
CA ASN A 131 -13.30 -26.41 -38.26
C ASN A 131 -12.89 -25.57 -39.48
N CYS A 132 -13.41 -24.36 -39.62
CA CYS A 132 -13.05 -23.44 -40.69
C CYS A 132 -11.85 -22.58 -40.29
N THR A 133 -11.07 -22.16 -41.29
CA THR A 133 -9.99 -21.17 -41.13
C THR A 133 -10.39 -19.87 -41.81
N GLY A 134 -10.59 -18.80 -41.04
CA GLY A 134 -10.77 -17.44 -41.56
C GLY A 134 -9.46 -16.66 -41.44
N SER A 135 -8.98 -16.02 -42.51
CA SER A 135 -7.71 -15.29 -42.48
C SER A 135 -7.71 -14.07 -43.38
N LEU A 136 -7.13 -12.95 -42.92
CA LEU A 136 -7.00 -11.71 -43.70
C LEU A 136 -8.35 -11.18 -44.22
N LYS A 137 -9.35 -11.16 -43.33
CA LYS A 137 -10.71 -10.67 -43.58
C LYS A 137 -11.02 -9.45 -42.70
N ASN A 138 -12.03 -8.65 -43.03
CA ASN A 138 -12.46 -7.60 -42.10
C ASN A 138 -13.00 -8.19 -40.79
N ARG A 139 -13.88 -9.20 -40.86
CA ARG A 139 -14.22 -10.06 -39.71
C ARG A 139 -14.11 -11.52 -40.11
N GLY A 140 -13.85 -12.40 -39.15
CA GLY A 140 -13.85 -13.84 -39.40
C GLY A 140 -15.26 -14.36 -39.59
N ILE A 141 -16.05 -14.35 -38.53
CA ILE A 141 -17.44 -14.82 -38.53
C ILE A 141 -18.31 -13.70 -37.97
N SER A 142 -19.39 -13.33 -38.64
CA SER A 142 -20.32 -12.28 -38.21
C SER A 142 -21.76 -12.80 -38.22
N LEU A 143 -22.43 -12.74 -37.08
CA LEU A 143 -23.84 -13.05 -36.88
C LEU A 143 -24.60 -11.76 -36.57
N GLN A 144 -25.67 -11.50 -37.31
CA GLN A 144 -26.57 -10.36 -37.08
C GLN A 144 -28.01 -10.87 -37.02
N GLY A 145 -28.73 -10.63 -35.93
CA GLY A 145 -30.10 -11.11 -35.78
C GLY A 145 -30.21 -12.64 -35.89
N SER A 146 -29.14 -13.37 -35.55
CA SER A 146 -29.02 -14.80 -35.87
C SER A 146 -28.94 -15.68 -34.63
N ASP A 147 -29.92 -16.54 -34.42
CA ASP A 147 -30.16 -17.24 -33.16
C ASP A 147 -29.83 -18.74 -33.25
N ASN A 148 -29.55 -19.37 -32.10
CA ASN A 148 -29.33 -20.82 -32.01
C ASN A 148 -28.20 -21.34 -32.94
N CYS A 149 -27.20 -20.50 -33.22
CA CYS A 149 -26.06 -20.86 -34.06
C CYS A 149 -24.94 -21.53 -33.25
N ILE A 150 -24.25 -22.48 -33.86
CA ILE A 150 -23.09 -23.19 -33.32
C ILE A 150 -21.83 -22.75 -34.08
N ILE A 151 -20.81 -22.28 -33.37
CA ILE A 151 -19.51 -21.88 -33.93
C ILE A 151 -18.43 -22.68 -33.18
N GLU A 152 -17.86 -23.70 -33.82
CA GLU A 152 -17.05 -24.71 -33.13
C GLU A 152 -15.69 -24.99 -33.80
N GLY A 153 -14.59 -25.00 -33.04
CA GLY A 153 -13.30 -25.47 -33.54
C GLY A 153 -12.69 -24.61 -34.67
N ASN A 154 -13.15 -23.37 -34.85
CA ASN A 154 -12.68 -22.51 -35.95
C ASN A 154 -11.38 -21.79 -35.58
N THR A 155 -10.52 -21.58 -36.58
CA THR A 155 -9.31 -20.74 -36.44
C THR A 155 -9.47 -19.44 -37.22
N ILE A 156 -9.60 -18.33 -36.51
CA ILE A 156 -9.73 -16.98 -37.09
C ILE A 156 -8.46 -16.19 -36.81
N ARG A 157 -7.85 -15.60 -37.84
CA ARG A 157 -6.59 -14.86 -37.67
C ARG A 157 -6.44 -13.63 -38.55
N LEU A 158 -5.67 -12.66 -38.06
CA LEU A 158 -5.25 -11.48 -38.83
C LEU A 158 -6.45 -10.76 -39.47
N THR A 159 -7.47 -10.45 -38.67
CA THR A 159 -8.67 -9.75 -39.13
C THR A 159 -8.54 -8.24 -38.90
N ASN A 160 -9.19 -7.40 -39.73
CA ASN A 160 -9.12 -5.94 -39.57
C ASN A 160 -10.04 -5.38 -38.47
N GLN A 161 -11.07 -6.13 -38.09
CA GLN A 161 -11.97 -5.85 -36.97
C GLN A 161 -12.00 -7.07 -36.05
N SER A 162 -13.16 -7.38 -35.46
CA SER A 162 -13.29 -8.52 -34.55
C SER A 162 -13.18 -9.85 -35.28
N GLY A 163 -12.60 -10.85 -34.61
CA GLY A 163 -12.52 -12.20 -35.17
C GLY A 163 -13.89 -12.84 -35.31
N ILE A 164 -14.67 -12.88 -34.23
CA ILE A 164 -16.07 -13.28 -34.24
C ILE A 164 -16.93 -12.13 -33.70
N TYR A 165 -17.98 -11.77 -34.43
CA TYR A 165 -18.90 -10.70 -34.10
C TYR A 165 -20.33 -11.25 -34.02
N VAL A 166 -21.03 -11.01 -32.92
CA VAL A 166 -22.39 -11.49 -32.67
C VAL A 166 -23.24 -10.30 -32.24
N ASN A 167 -24.32 -10.02 -32.96
CA ASN A 167 -25.15 -8.84 -32.72
C ASN A 167 -26.63 -9.18 -32.79
N ASN A 168 -27.41 -8.71 -31.81
CA ASN A 168 -28.86 -8.96 -31.73
C ASN A 168 -29.19 -10.46 -31.84
N SER A 169 -28.38 -11.31 -31.23
CA SER A 169 -28.44 -12.76 -31.37
C SER A 169 -28.61 -13.42 -30.00
N THR A 170 -29.34 -14.54 -29.99
CA THR A 170 -29.69 -15.26 -28.76
C THR A 170 -29.36 -16.75 -28.87
N SER A 171 -28.97 -17.35 -27.75
CA SER A 171 -28.75 -18.80 -27.62
C SER A 171 -27.67 -19.35 -28.56
N CYS A 172 -26.64 -18.57 -28.90
CA CYS A 172 -25.52 -19.05 -29.69
C CYS A 172 -24.51 -19.83 -28.82
N TYR A 173 -23.94 -20.90 -29.38
CA TYR A 173 -22.91 -21.72 -28.75
C TYR A 173 -21.58 -21.57 -29.47
N LEU A 174 -20.57 -21.04 -28.80
CA LEU A 174 -19.23 -20.81 -29.35
C LEU A 174 -18.22 -21.64 -28.57
N ALA A 175 -17.67 -22.68 -29.18
CA ALA A 175 -16.75 -23.59 -28.50
C ALA A 175 -15.44 -23.84 -29.25
N GLU A 176 -14.34 -23.99 -28.51
CA GLU A 176 -13.05 -24.43 -29.04
C GLU A 176 -12.50 -23.58 -30.19
N ASN A 177 -12.94 -22.32 -30.31
CA ASN A 177 -12.46 -21.44 -31.37
C ASN A 177 -11.16 -20.76 -30.95
N SER A 178 -10.25 -20.59 -31.91
CA SER A 178 -8.99 -19.88 -31.74
C SER A 178 -9.03 -18.57 -32.54
N VAL A 179 -9.03 -17.44 -31.85
CA VAL A 179 -8.98 -16.10 -32.48
C VAL A 179 -7.65 -15.42 -32.15
N LEU A 180 -6.85 -15.19 -33.20
CA LEU A 180 -5.45 -14.78 -33.09
C LEU A 180 -5.18 -13.49 -33.88
N SER A 181 -4.67 -12.47 -33.19
CA SER A 181 -4.23 -11.22 -33.84
C SER A 181 -5.33 -10.54 -34.67
N ALA A 182 -6.55 -10.45 -34.13
CA ALA A 182 -7.57 -9.54 -34.66
C ALA A 182 -7.19 -8.08 -34.35
N ASN A 183 -7.37 -7.17 -35.30
CA ASN A 183 -7.19 -5.73 -35.07
C ASN A 183 -8.35 -5.13 -34.23
N GLY A 184 -9.45 -5.87 -34.06
CA GLY A 184 -10.52 -5.60 -33.10
C GLY A 184 -10.47 -6.52 -31.89
N ASN A 185 -11.66 -6.88 -31.38
CA ASN A 185 -11.80 -7.86 -30.30
C ASN A 185 -11.60 -9.29 -30.83
N GLY A 186 -11.18 -10.22 -29.98
CA GLY A 186 -11.19 -11.63 -30.37
C GLY A 186 -12.64 -12.09 -30.64
N MET A 187 -13.51 -11.96 -29.64
CA MET A 187 -14.96 -12.11 -29.78
C MET A 187 -15.69 -10.86 -29.29
N HIS A 188 -16.73 -10.45 -30.00
CA HIS A 188 -17.52 -9.30 -29.60
C HIS A 188 -19.01 -9.58 -29.73
N PHE A 189 -19.75 -9.29 -28.65
CA PHE A 189 -21.19 -9.44 -28.54
C PHE A 189 -21.82 -8.07 -28.27
N GLU A 190 -22.88 -7.75 -29.00
CA GLU A 190 -23.64 -6.52 -28.85
C GLU A 190 -25.13 -6.85 -28.81
N ASN A 191 -25.87 -6.38 -27.81
CA ASN A 191 -27.32 -6.61 -27.64
C ASN A 191 -27.71 -8.09 -27.78
N SER A 192 -26.91 -8.99 -27.22
CA SER A 192 -27.04 -10.44 -27.38
C SER A 192 -27.28 -11.12 -26.04
N SER A 193 -27.89 -12.31 -26.03
CA SER A 193 -28.26 -12.96 -24.77
C SER A 193 -28.20 -14.48 -24.82
N GLN A 194 -28.09 -15.11 -23.64
CA GLN A 194 -28.13 -16.57 -23.48
C GLN A 194 -27.06 -17.32 -24.28
N CYS A 195 -25.98 -16.65 -24.67
CA CYS A 195 -24.89 -17.27 -25.42
C CYS A 195 -23.92 -17.99 -24.48
N THR A 196 -23.44 -19.15 -24.93
CA THR A 196 -22.50 -19.99 -24.18
C THR A 196 -21.16 -20.05 -24.90
N LEU A 197 -20.08 -19.71 -24.20
CA LEU A 197 -18.71 -19.66 -24.71
C LEU A 197 -17.85 -20.66 -23.94
N VAL A 198 -17.32 -21.68 -24.62
CA VAL A 198 -16.58 -22.77 -23.96
C VAL A 198 -15.22 -23.01 -24.59
N SER A 199 -14.16 -23.09 -23.78
CA SER A 199 -12.83 -23.54 -24.25
C SER A 199 -12.26 -22.74 -25.43
N ASN A 200 -12.61 -21.46 -25.57
CA ASN A 200 -12.11 -20.62 -26.65
C ASN A 200 -10.75 -20.00 -26.27
N LEU A 201 -9.89 -19.81 -27.28
CA LEU A 201 -8.56 -19.22 -27.15
C LEU A 201 -8.49 -17.86 -27.88
N LEU A 202 -8.25 -16.78 -27.15
CA LEU A 202 -8.31 -15.40 -27.62
C LEU A 202 -6.97 -14.72 -27.35
N SER A 203 -6.13 -14.51 -28.37
CA SER A 203 -4.80 -13.95 -28.10
C SER A 203 -4.27 -12.94 -29.10
N ARG A 204 -3.46 -12.01 -28.57
CA ARG A 204 -2.79 -10.95 -29.34
C ARG A 204 -3.75 -10.07 -30.13
N ASN A 205 -5.01 -9.98 -29.71
CA ASN A 205 -5.97 -9.08 -30.32
C ASN A 205 -5.66 -7.64 -29.88
N TRP A 206 -5.91 -6.68 -30.77
CA TRP A 206 -5.62 -5.26 -30.53
C TRP A 206 -6.62 -4.60 -29.59
N HIS A 207 -7.83 -5.16 -29.45
CA HIS A 207 -8.76 -4.78 -28.39
C HIS A 207 -8.86 -5.92 -27.37
N ASP A 208 -10.07 -6.26 -26.93
CA ASP A 208 -10.28 -7.21 -25.84
C ASP A 208 -10.20 -8.65 -26.36
N GLY A 209 -9.94 -9.60 -25.47
CA GLY A 209 -10.14 -11.02 -25.78
C GLY A 209 -11.61 -11.30 -26.06
N ILE A 210 -12.47 -11.00 -25.09
CA ILE A 210 -13.93 -11.06 -25.22
C ILE A 210 -14.51 -9.71 -24.80
N SER A 211 -15.42 -9.17 -25.60
CA SER A 211 -16.15 -7.93 -25.29
C SER A 211 -17.65 -8.20 -25.42
N ILE A 212 -18.41 -8.02 -24.34
CA ILE A 212 -19.87 -8.14 -24.31
C ILE A 212 -20.45 -6.79 -23.90
N ARG A 213 -21.30 -6.23 -24.76
CA ARG A 213 -21.99 -4.96 -24.53
C ARG A 213 -23.49 -5.17 -24.63
N THR A 214 -24.19 -4.84 -23.55
CA THR A 214 -25.64 -4.95 -23.42
C THR A 214 -26.12 -6.39 -23.63
N GLY A 215 -26.47 -7.08 -22.53
CA GLY A 215 -26.95 -8.45 -22.66
C GLY A 215 -27.26 -9.16 -21.36
N ASN A 216 -27.70 -10.41 -21.46
CA ASN A 216 -28.02 -11.20 -20.28
C ASN A 216 -27.77 -12.70 -20.50
N GLY A 217 -27.61 -13.44 -19.41
CA GLY A 217 -27.62 -14.90 -19.46
C GLY A 217 -26.39 -15.54 -20.09
N PHE A 218 -25.25 -14.84 -20.18
CA PHE A 218 -24.04 -15.40 -20.76
C PHE A 218 -23.41 -16.45 -19.85
N ILE A 219 -22.91 -17.54 -20.45
CA ILE A 219 -22.16 -18.58 -19.75
C ILE A 219 -20.79 -18.71 -20.40
N LEU A 220 -19.74 -18.30 -19.67
CA LEU A 220 -18.35 -18.41 -20.09
C LEU A 220 -17.69 -19.49 -19.25
N SER A 221 -17.13 -20.51 -19.90
CA SER A 221 -16.46 -21.61 -19.23
C SER A 221 -15.16 -22.04 -19.88
N ASN A 222 -14.07 -22.10 -19.10
CA ASN A 222 -12.75 -22.59 -19.53
C ASN A 222 -12.16 -21.84 -20.73
N ASN A 223 -12.52 -20.57 -20.98
CA ASN A 223 -11.89 -19.81 -22.04
C ASN A 223 -10.54 -19.21 -21.56
N ALA A 224 -9.71 -18.85 -22.53
CA ALA A 224 -8.40 -18.27 -22.27
C ALA A 224 -8.18 -16.99 -23.09
N ALA A 225 -7.83 -15.89 -22.42
CA ALA A 225 -7.44 -14.63 -23.05
C ALA A 225 -6.04 -14.20 -22.64
N TYR A 226 -5.11 -14.10 -23.60
CA TYR A 226 -3.76 -13.65 -23.28
C TYR A 226 -3.15 -12.67 -24.28
N ARG A 227 -2.35 -11.74 -23.75
CA ARG A 227 -1.58 -10.74 -24.51
C ARG A 227 -2.43 -9.92 -25.46
N ASN A 228 -3.69 -9.67 -25.10
CA ASN A 228 -4.51 -8.69 -25.80
C ASN A 228 -4.08 -7.28 -25.38
N VAL A 229 -4.17 -6.33 -26.32
CA VAL A 229 -3.66 -4.95 -26.12
C VAL A 229 -4.63 -4.10 -25.28
N ARG A 230 -5.84 -4.59 -25.03
CA ARG A 230 -6.75 -4.03 -24.01
C ARG A 230 -7.03 -5.06 -22.92
N THR A 231 -8.29 -5.24 -22.55
CA THR A 231 -8.71 -6.06 -21.41
C THR A 231 -8.78 -7.52 -21.85
N GLY A 232 -8.59 -8.46 -20.92
CA GLY A 232 -8.88 -9.86 -21.20
C GLY A 232 -10.35 -10.02 -21.59
N TYR A 233 -11.25 -9.76 -20.65
CA TYR A 233 -12.71 -9.73 -20.86
C TYR A 233 -13.34 -8.42 -20.39
N THR A 234 -14.16 -7.82 -21.24
CA THR A 234 -15.00 -6.67 -20.89
C THR A 234 -16.47 -7.07 -20.95
N LEU A 235 -17.17 -6.93 -19.83
CA LEU A 235 -18.63 -7.04 -19.75
C LEU A 235 -19.18 -5.66 -19.35
N GLN A 236 -20.02 -5.09 -20.22
CA GLN A 236 -20.66 -3.78 -20.00
C GLN A 236 -22.17 -3.92 -20.15
N ASP A 237 -22.94 -3.47 -19.15
CA ASP A 237 -24.40 -3.60 -19.11
C ASP A 237 -24.85 -5.06 -19.31
N VAL A 238 -24.22 -5.96 -18.55
CA VAL A 238 -24.49 -7.39 -18.60
C VAL A 238 -25.13 -7.87 -17.31
N SER A 239 -26.16 -8.71 -17.44
CA SER A 239 -26.84 -9.28 -16.28
C SER A 239 -26.95 -10.80 -16.29
N ASN A 240 -27.19 -11.39 -15.11
CA ASN A 240 -27.54 -12.80 -14.94
C ASN A 240 -26.54 -13.75 -15.63
N SER A 241 -25.25 -13.47 -15.52
CA SER A 241 -24.21 -14.14 -16.30
C SER A 241 -23.17 -14.81 -15.42
N VAL A 242 -22.52 -15.85 -15.94
CA VAL A 242 -21.58 -16.69 -15.18
C VAL A 242 -20.27 -16.84 -15.95
N LEU A 243 -19.15 -16.58 -15.27
CA LEU A 243 -17.79 -16.86 -15.72
C LEU A 243 -17.22 -17.94 -14.82
N THR A 244 -16.68 -19.02 -15.39
CA THR A 244 -16.13 -20.14 -14.60
C THR A 244 -14.86 -20.72 -15.23
N ASN A 245 -13.84 -20.95 -14.42
CA ASN A 245 -12.56 -21.55 -14.85
C ASN A 245 -11.84 -20.77 -15.95
N GLU A 246 -12.02 -19.45 -15.98
CA GLU A 246 -11.42 -18.60 -16.99
C GLU A 246 -9.94 -18.34 -16.70
N THR A 247 -9.10 -18.32 -17.74
CA THR A 247 -7.66 -18.02 -17.61
C THR A 247 -7.29 -16.77 -18.40
N ILE A 248 -7.00 -15.68 -17.70
CA ILE A 248 -6.73 -14.38 -18.31
C ILE A 248 -5.34 -13.89 -17.90
N SER A 249 -4.46 -13.60 -18.86
CA SER A 249 -3.10 -13.20 -18.50
C SER A 249 -2.38 -12.27 -19.46
N SER A 250 -1.48 -11.45 -18.90
CA SER A 250 -0.56 -10.60 -19.68
C SER A 250 -1.27 -9.65 -20.65
N ASN A 251 -2.49 -9.21 -20.34
CA ASN A 251 -3.19 -8.21 -21.14
C ASN A 251 -2.73 -6.80 -20.73
N SER A 252 -2.80 -5.85 -21.66
CA SER A 252 -2.29 -4.49 -21.43
C SER A 252 -3.25 -3.58 -20.66
N ASN A 253 -4.50 -4.01 -20.42
CA ASN A 253 -5.41 -3.42 -19.44
C ASN A 253 -5.72 -4.40 -18.29
N GLU A 254 -6.96 -4.47 -17.81
CA GLU A 254 -7.40 -5.38 -16.76
C GLU A 254 -7.49 -6.83 -17.27
N GLY A 255 -7.51 -7.78 -16.35
CA GLY A 255 -7.91 -9.15 -16.68
C GLY A 255 -9.39 -9.22 -17.04
N ILE A 256 -10.26 -8.93 -16.07
CA ILE A 256 -11.72 -8.89 -16.23
C ILE A 256 -12.21 -7.50 -15.84
N LEU A 257 -13.02 -6.86 -16.69
CA LEU A 257 -13.73 -5.62 -16.40
C LEU A 257 -15.24 -5.88 -16.40
N LEU A 258 -15.88 -5.64 -15.26
CA LEU A 258 -17.33 -5.63 -15.08
C LEU A 258 -17.79 -4.18 -14.90
N SER A 259 -18.57 -3.65 -15.83
CA SER A 259 -19.08 -2.29 -15.78
C SER A 259 -20.60 -2.27 -15.97
N GLU A 260 -21.32 -1.58 -15.10
CA GLU A 260 -22.79 -1.50 -15.15
C GLU A 260 -23.44 -2.90 -15.12
N CYS A 261 -22.80 -3.86 -14.45
CA CYS A 261 -23.23 -5.26 -14.42
C CYS A 261 -24.13 -5.55 -13.22
N ASN A 262 -25.04 -6.51 -13.38
CA ASN A 262 -25.92 -6.94 -12.29
C ASN A 262 -26.11 -8.46 -12.23
N ASN A 263 -26.01 -9.06 -11.05
CA ASN A 263 -26.19 -10.51 -10.88
C ASN A 263 -25.22 -11.32 -11.75
N VAL A 264 -23.92 -11.07 -11.56
CA VAL A 264 -22.84 -11.78 -12.27
C VAL A 264 -22.01 -12.59 -11.28
N THR A 265 -21.77 -13.86 -11.60
CA THR A 265 -20.93 -14.75 -10.81
C THR A 265 -19.65 -15.06 -11.55
N VAL A 266 -18.50 -14.80 -10.93
CA VAL A 266 -17.17 -15.17 -11.43
C VAL A 266 -16.57 -16.18 -10.45
N THR A 267 -16.35 -17.42 -10.90
CA THR A 267 -15.90 -18.51 -10.04
C THR A 267 -14.67 -19.21 -10.58
N ASN A 268 -13.71 -19.50 -9.70
CA ASN A 268 -12.50 -20.27 -10.04
C ASN A 268 -11.74 -19.73 -11.26
N CYS A 269 -11.78 -18.41 -11.46
CA CYS A 269 -11.09 -17.73 -12.55
C CYS A 269 -9.72 -17.27 -12.06
N THR A 270 -8.74 -17.29 -12.97
CA THR A 270 -7.36 -16.89 -12.71
C THR A 270 -6.96 -15.72 -13.59
N THR A 271 -6.53 -14.63 -12.98
CA THR A 271 -6.05 -13.41 -13.66
C THR A 271 -4.62 -13.10 -13.24
N THR A 272 -3.67 -13.13 -14.17
CA THR A 272 -2.24 -12.95 -13.84
C THR A 272 -1.48 -12.01 -14.76
N PHE A 273 -0.58 -11.22 -14.17
CA PHE A 273 0.36 -10.36 -14.90
C PHE A 273 -0.31 -9.39 -15.89
N ASN A 274 -1.54 -8.96 -15.62
CA ASN A 274 -2.18 -7.89 -16.38
C ASN A 274 -1.60 -6.54 -15.94
N VAL A 275 -1.60 -5.54 -16.82
CA VAL A 275 -0.96 -4.24 -16.56
C VAL A 275 -1.77 -3.36 -15.60
N TYR A 276 -3.07 -3.59 -15.48
CA TYR A 276 -3.92 -2.94 -14.48
C TYR A 276 -4.44 -4.00 -13.50
N ALA A 277 -5.68 -3.85 -13.02
CA ALA A 277 -6.23 -4.78 -12.04
C ALA A 277 -6.41 -6.19 -12.63
N GLY A 278 -6.32 -7.20 -11.78
CA GLY A 278 -6.73 -8.55 -12.18
C GLY A 278 -8.22 -8.58 -12.53
N THR A 279 -9.06 -8.05 -11.64
CA THR A 279 -10.51 -7.83 -11.87
C THR A 279 -10.93 -6.43 -11.43
N SER A 280 -11.64 -5.71 -12.28
CA SER A 280 -12.20 -4.39 -11.99
C SER A 280 -13.73 -4.42 -12.07
N ILE A 281 -14.39 -3.82 -11.09
CA ILE A 281 -15.85 -3.74 -10.95
C ILE A 281 -16.23 -2.26 -10.81
N SER A 282 -17.13 -1.79 -11.67
CA SER A 282 -17.58 -0.38 -11.65
C SER A 282 -19.09 -0.27 -11.85
N ASN A 283 -19.75 0.61 -11.11
CA ASN A 283 -21.19 0.89 -11.25
C ASN A 283 -22.05 -0.38 -11.25
N SER A 284 -21.64 -1.41 -10.50
CA SER A 284 -22.21 -2.75 -10.60
C SER A 284 -22.83 -3.19 -9.28
N SER A 285 -23.75 -4.14 -9.34
CA SER A 285 -24.38 -4.69 -8.14
C SER A 285 -24.59 -6.19 -8.20
N ASN A 286 -24.71 -6.82 -7.03
CA ASN A 286 -24.97 -8.26 -6.92
C ASN A 286 -23.93 -9.09 -7.67
N ILE A 287 -22.65 -8.84 -7.42
CA ILE A 287 -21.54 -9.57 -8.05
C ILE A 287 -20.96 -10.56 -7.04
N ALA A 288 -20.78 -11.81 -7.45
CA ALA A 288 -20.17 -12.84 -6.63
C ALA A 288 -18.83 -13.30 -7.22
N LEU A 289 -17.74 -13.09 -6.48
CA LEU A 289 -16.40 -13.57 -6.80
C LEU A 289 -16.02 -14.72 -5.87
N ALA A 290 -16.06 -15.97 -6.34
CA ALA A 290 -15.77 -17.14 -5.50
C ALA A 290 -14.52 -17.90 -6.00
N LYS A 291 -13.56 -18.18 -5.10
CA LYS A 291 -12.39 -19.02 -5.39
C LYS A 291 -11.51 -18.51 -6.53
N ASN A 292 -11.51 -17.20 -6.76
CA ASN A 292 -10.73 -16.59 -7.83
C ASN A 292 -9.29 -16.34 -7.37
N THR A 293 -8.35 -16.44 -8.31
CA THR A 293 -6.92 -16.26 -8.07
C THR A 293 -6.42 -15.05 -8.87
N GLN A 294 -5.86 -14.05 -8.18
CA GLN A 294 -5.41 -12.77 -8.75
C GLN A 294 -3.94 -12.57 -8.36
N ILE A 295 -3.01 -12.79 -9.30
CA ILE A 295 -1.56 -12.84 -8.98
C ILE A 295 -0.72 -11.95 -9.89
N GLY A 296 0.17 -11.15 -9.30
CA GLY A 296 1.23 -10.48 -10.06
C GLY A 296 0.72 -9.43 -11.03
N ASN A 297 -0.50 -8.91 -10.85
CA ASN A 297 -1.01 -7.83 -11.68
C ASN A 297 -0.32 -6.51 -11.27
N ARG A 298 -0.07 -5.64 -12.23
CA ARG A 298 0.63 -4.37 -11.97
C ARG A 298 -0.25 -3.28 -11.35
N GLY A 299 -1.56 -3.49 -11.34
CA GLY A 299 -2.50 -2.72 -10.54
C GLY A 299 -2.95 -3.51 -9.31
N ASN A 300 -4.15 -3.20 -8.82
CA ASN A 300 -4.76 -3.93 -7.72
C ASN A 300 -5.07 -5.39 -8.08
N GLY A 301 -5.15 -6.28 -7.11
CA GLY A 301 -5.70 -7.61 -7.36
C GLY A 301 -7.15 -7.52 -7.84
N ILE A 302 -8.00 -6.92 -7.00
CA ILE A 302 -9.40 -6.62 -7.31
C ILE A 302 -9.65 -5.13 -7.03
N SER A 303 -10.25 -4.41 -7.98
CA SER A 303 -10.60 -3.00 -7.84
C SER A 303 -12.11 -2.81 -7.94
N MET A 304 -12.69 -1.97 -7.09
CA MET A 304 -14.13 -1.68 -7.07
C MET A 304 -14.37 -0.17 -6.97
N TYR A 305 -15.33 0.32 -7.75
CA TYR A 305 -15.73 1.72 -7.76
C TYR A 305 -17.25 1.85 -7.86
N ASP A 306 -17.86 2.65 -6.98
CA ASP A 306 -19.30 3.02 -7.01
C ASP A 306 -20.21 1.79 -7.22
N SER A 307 -19.98 0.75 -6.42
CA SER A 307 -20.62 -0.57 -6.59
C SER A 307 -21.19 -1.06 -5.27
N SER A 308 -22.20 -1.93 -5.32
CA SER A 308 -22.88 -2.40 -4.11
C SER A 308 -23.19 -3.89 -4.10
N SER A 309 -23.35 -4.47 -2.92
CA SER A 309 -23.73 -5.88 -2.76
C SER A 309 -22.79 -6.83 -3.50
N ILE A 310 -21.48 -6.70 -3.23
CA ILE A 310 -20.43 -7.54 -3.82
C ILE A 310 -19.95 -8.55 -2.79
N SER A 311 -19.96 -9.84 -3.12
CA SER A 311 -19.44 -10.90 -2.25
C SER A 311 -18.17 -11.50 -2.83
N ILE A 312 -17.10 -11.55 -2.04
CA ILE A 312 -15.83 -12.19 -2.36
C ILE A 312 -15.59 -13.30 -1.35
N SER A 313 -15.43 -14.53 -1.83
CA SER A 313 -15.25 -15.69 -0.95
C SER A 313 -14.13 -16.60 -1.42
N ASP A 314 -13.30 -17.05 -0.48
CA ASP A 314 -12.19 -17.98 -0.73
C ASP A 314 -11.24 -17.51 -1.84
N ALA A 315 -11.04 -16.19 -2.00
CA ALA A 315 -10.19 -15.65 -3.06
C ALA A 315 -8.71 -15.63 -2.63
N ASP A 316 -7.82 -15.90 -3.58
CA ASP A 316 -6.38 -15.74 -3.42
C ASP A 316 -5.92 -14.49 -4.18
N VAL A 317 -5.52 -13.44 -3.44
CA VAL A 317 -5.08 -12.16 -4.01
C VAL A 317 -3.66 -11.85 -3.56
N LEU A 318 -2.70 -12.13 -4.45
CA LEU A 318 -1.31 -12.31 -4.09
C LEU A 318 -0.37 -11.47 -4.97
N GLU A 319 0.66 -10.88 -4.38
CA GLU A 319 1.83 -10.36 -5.11
C GLU A 319 1.47 -9.32 -6.19
N ASN A 320 0.41 -8.53 -6.01
CA ASN A 320 0.06 -7.46 -6.93
C ASN A 320 0.85 -6.18 -6.59
N GLU A 321 1.20 -5.39 -7.62
CA GLU A 321 1.96 -4.13 -7.44
C GLU A 321 1.07 -3.00 -6.87
N GLY A 322 -0.25 -3.19 -6.79
CA GLY A 322 -1.21 -2.32 -6.08
C GLY A 322 -1.67 -2.88 -4.73
N ASP A 323 -2.87 -2.50 -4.31
CA ASP A 323 -3.55 -3.14 -3.18
C ASP A 323 -4.03 -4.54 -3.55
N GLY A 324 -4.20 -5.41 -2.56
CA GLY A 324 -4.93 -6.66 -2.78
C GLY A 324 -6.35 -6.34 -3.25
N LEU A 325 -7.08 -5.57 -2.45
CA LEU A 325 -8.40 -5.04 -2.79
C LEU A 325 -8.46 -3.52 -2.60
N MET A 326 -8.85 -2.81 -3.66
CA MET A 326 -9.20 -1.39 -3.58
C MET A 326 -10.72 -1.25 -3.70
N ILE A 327 -11.36 -0.61 -2.72
CA ILE A 327 -12.80 -0.47 -2.61
C ILE A 327 -13.13 1.01 -2.40
N GLU A 328 -13.66 1.66 -3.44
CA GLU A 328 -13.92 3.11 -3.44
C GLU A 328 -15.41 3.40 -3.66
N PHE A 329 -16.00 4.22 -2.77
CA PHE A 329 -17.40 4.65 -2.86
C PHE A 329 -18.41 3.49 -2.94
N CYS A 330 -18.09 2.36 -2.30
CA CYS A 330 -18.89 1.15 -2.37
C CYS A 330 -19.75 0.93 -1.12
N GLU A 331 -20.78 0.10 -1.24
CA GLU A 331 -21.65 -0.27 -0.12
C GLU A 331 -21.89 -1.79 -0.05
N ALA A 332 -21.95 -2.34 1.17
CA ALA A 332 -22.32 -3.74 1.39
C ALA A 332 -21.39 -4.72 0.66
N ILE A 333 -20.08 -4.54 0.84
CA ILE A 333 -19.05 -5.46 0.32
C ILE A 333 -18.72 -6.50 1.39
N THR A 334 -18.78 -7.78 1.05
CA THR A 334 -18.51 -8.89 1.96
C THR A 334 -17.32 -9.70 1.47
N VAL A 335 -16.27 -9.82 2.29
CA VAL A 335 -15.06 -10.60 2.01
C VAL A 335 -14.93 -11.72 3.04
N VAL A 336 -14.96 -12.97 2.61
CA VAL A 336 -14.96 -14.15 3.51
C VAL A 336 -13.87 -15.14 3.12
N GLY A 337 -13.15 -15.70 4.10
CA GLY A 337 -12.26 -16.84 3.86
C GLY A 337 -11.11 -16.57 2.88
N SER A 338 -10.81 -15.30 2.60
CA SER A 338 -9.92 -14.91 1.50
C SER A 338 -8.50 -14.65 2.01
N SER A 339 -7.51 -14.88 1.13
CA SER A 339 -6.09 -14.77 1.41
C SER A 339 -5.49 -13.57 0.65
N LEU A 340 -5.08 -12.54 1.39
CA LEU A 340 -4.57 -11.27 0.85
C LEU A 340 -3.10 -11.09 1.25
N LYS A 341 -2.17 -11.37 0.33
CA LYS A 341 -0.74 -11.55 0.70
C LYS A 341 0.22 -10.82 -0.22
N ASN A 342 1.29 -10.28 0.36
CA ASN A 342 2.46 -9.77 -0.36
C ASN A 342 2.12 -8.74 -1.45
N ASN A 343 1.04 -7.98 -1.29
CA ASN A 343 0.73 -6.89 -2.22
C ASN A 343 1.56 -5.65 -1.82
N GLU A 344 1.96 -4.84 -2.80
CA GLU A 344 2.89 -3.71 -2.57
C GLU A 344 2.26 -2.52 -1.82
N TYR A 345 0.95 -2.52 -1.60
CA TYR A 345 0.25 -1.55 -0.75
C TYR A 345 -0.45 -2.23 0.42
N THR A 346 -1.75 -2.02 0.62
CA THR A 346 -2.53 -2.69 1.66
C THR A 346 -3.00 -4.06 1.18
N GLY A 347 -3.38 -4.92 2.13
CA GLY A 347 -4.17 -6.11 1.76
C GLY A 347 -5.55 -5.70 1.23
N MET A 348 -6.15 -4.69 1.85
CA MET A 348 -7.46 -4.15 1.51
C MET A 348 -7.59 -2.68 1.96
N HIS A 349 -7.92 -1.78 1.04
CA HIS A 349 -8.20 -0.36 1.30
C HIS A 349 -9.66 -0.05 0.97
N LEU A 350 -10.39 0.45 1.96
CA LEU A 350 -11.74 0.99 1.80
C LEU A 350 -11.66 2.51 1.90
N TYR A 351 -12.08 3.20 0.85
CA TYR A 351 -12.19 4.65 0.78
C TYR A 351 -13.64 5.06 0.60
N GLU A 352 -14.16 5.87 1.53
CA GLU A 352 -15.54 6.36 1.53
C GLU A 352 -16.59 5.25 1.25
N SER A 353 -16.38 4.06 1.83
CA SER A 353 -17.20 2.87 1.59
C SER A 353 -17.86 2.39 2.88
N ALA A 354 -19.14 2.00 2.83
CA ALA A 354 -19.93 1.74 4.02
C ALA A 354 -20.43 0.28 4.10
N ASN A 355 -20.77 -0.16 5.31
CA ASN A 355 -21.46 -1.43 5.53
C ASN A 355 -20.69 -2.66 5.02
N CYS A 356 -19.35 -2.60 4.99
CA CYS A 356 -18.52 -3.68 4.49
C CYS A 356 -18.14 -4.68 5.58
N THR A 357 -18.09 -5.97 5.27
CA THR A 357 -17.76 -7.05 6.21
C THR A 357 -16.54 -7.82 5.73
N ILE A 358 -15.52 -7.94 6.58
CA ILE A 358 -14.33 -8.77 6.39
C ILE A 358 -14.37 -9.86 7.44
N GLN A 359 -14.47 -11.12 7.01
CA GLN A 359 -14.68 -12.24 7.90
C GLN A 359 -13.74 -13.41 7.60
N ASN A 360 -13.19 -14.03 8.65
CA ASN A 360 -12.39 -15.27 8.56
C ASN A 360 -11.31 -15.23 7.47
N SER A 361 -10.72 -14.06 7.23
CA SER A 361 -9.77 -13.84 6.15
C SER A 361 -8.34 -13.83 6.70
N TYR A 362 -7.37 -14.17 5.84
CA TYR A 362 -5.96 -14.23 6.19
C TYR A 362 -5.18 -13.14 5.44
N VAL A 363 -4.66 -12.16 6.17
CA VAL A 363 -3.98 -10.98 5.60
C VAL A 363 -2.53 -10.97 6.07
N ARG A 364 -1.57 -10.96 5.13
CA ARG A 364 -0.16 -11.13 5.49
C ARG A 364 0.83 -10.39 4.60
N SER A 365 1.84 -9.80 5.24
CA SER A 365 3.03 -9.24 4.61
C SER A 365 2.75 -8.30 3.42
N ASN A 366 1.64 -7.56 3.45
CA ASN A 366 1.43 -6.40 2.57
C ASN A 366 2.29 -5.23 3.11
N LEU A 367 2.75 -4.31 2.27
CA LEU A 367 3.72 -3.29 2.72
C LEU A 367 3.13 -2.26 3.70
N TRP A 368 1.81 -2.08 3.69
CA TRP A 368 1.09 -1.12 4.54
C TRP A 368 0.19 -1.86 5.55
N ASP A 369 -0.83 -1.19 6.09
CA ASP A 369 -1.86 -1.86 6.90
C ASP A 369 -2.49 -3.03 6.11
N GLY A 370 -2.90 -4.08 6.82
CA GLY A 370 -3.56 -5.22 6.20
C GLY A 370 -4.95 -4.85 5.70
N VAL A 371 -5.73 -4.20 6.56
CA VAL A 371 -7.02 -3.58 6.22
C VAL A 371 -6.96 -2.12 6.65
N TYR A 372 -7.22 -1.21 5.73
CA TYR A 372 -7.26 0.23 5.98
C TYR A 372 -8.64 0.80 5.66
N LEU A 373 -9.32 1.34 6.67
CA LEU A 373 -10.63 1.96 6.57
C LEU A 373 -10.48 3.49 6.61
N GLU A 374 -10.64 4.14 5.46
CA GLU A 374 -10.61 5.58 5.31
C GLU A 374 -12.01 6.13 5.08
N ARG A 375 -12.51 6.93 6.04
CA ARG A 375 -13.84 7.54 6.00
C ARG A 375 -14.95 6.53 5.66
N SER A 376 -14.79 5.31 6.17
CA SER A 376 -15.56 4.13 5.78
C SER A 376 -16.34 3.61 6.98
N PRO A 377 -17.60 4.08 7.17
CA PRO A 377 -18.35 3.83 8.38
C PRO A 377 -19.00 2.43 8.42
N SER A 378 -19.33 1.97 9.62
CA SER A 378 -20.17 0.78 9.83
C SER A 378 -19.60 -0.50 9.19
N CYS A 379 -18.28 -0.61 9.15
CA CYS A 379 -17.59 -1.79 8.63
C CYS A 379 -17.31 -2.80 9.77
N VAL A 380 -17.42 -4.08 9.45
CA VAL A 380 -17.20 -5.20 10.38
C VAL A 380 -15.93 -5.95 9.97
N ILE A 381 -15.02 -6.19 10.91
CA ILE A 381 -13.83 -7.02 10.72
C ILE A 381 -13.85 -8.09 11.81
N THR A 382 -14.07 -9.36 11.46
CA THR A 382 -14.23 -10.41 12.46
C THR A 382 -13.56 -11.74 12.12
N GLY A 383 -13.08 -12.45 13.14
CA GLY A 383 -12.55 -13.81 13.01
C GLY A 383 -11.33 -13.95 12.09
N SER A 384 -10.68 -12.84 11.72
CA SER A 384 -9.62 -12.78 10.72
C SER A 384 -8.24 -12.80 11.37
N GLU A 385 -7.25 -13.28 10.63
CA GLU A 385 -5.86 -13.35 11.08
C GLU A 385 -4.98 -12.42 10.25
N PHE A 386 -4.22 -11.58 10.94
CA PHE A 386 -3.31 -10.60 10.38
C PHE A 386 -1.88 -10.91 10.82
N VAL A 387 -0.97 -11.07 9.87
CA VAL A 387 0.44 -11.37 10.17
C VAL A 387 1.39 -10.39 9.50
N ILE A 388 2.13 -9.63 10.32
CA ILE A 388 2.99 -8.51 9.92
C ILE A 388 2.17 -7.46 9.14
N ASN A 389 0.88 -7.36 9.46
CA ASN A 389 -0.04 -6.35 8.95
C ASN A 389 -0.99 -5.93 10.08
N GLY A 390 -1.34 -4.65 10.12
CA GLY A 390 -2.27 -4.10 11.11
C GLY A 390 -3.67 -3.88 10.56
N ILE A 391 -4.52 -3.30 11.40
CA ILE A 391 -5.80 -2.70 11.00
C ILE A 391 -5.67 -1.20 11.24
N GLY A 392 -5.96 -0.38 10.24
CA GLY A 392 -5.91 1.07 10.36
C GLY A 392 -7.28 1.70 10.15
N LEU A 393 -7.72 2.55 11.08
CA LEU A 393 -8.93 3.35 10.99
C LEU A 393 -8.55 4.82 10.87
N TYR A 394 -8.98 5.47 9.78
CA TYR A 394 -8.76 6.89 9.57
C TYR A 394 -10.07 7.61 9.29
N ARG A 395 -10.50 8.44 10.25
CA ARG A 395 -11.75 9.20 10.18
C ARG A 395 -12.98 8.32 9.86
N SER A 396 -12.92 7.06 10.22
CA SER A 396 -14.01 6.08 10.09
C SER A 396 -14.79 6.05 11.40
N GLU A 397 -16.06 5.70 11.35
CA GLU A 397 -16.96 5.68 12.51
C GLU A 397 -17.68 4.34 12.60
N LEU A 398 -18.06 3.94 13.81
CA LEU A 398 -18.93 2.77 14.03
C LEU A 398 -18.38 1.44 13.45
N ALA A 399 -17.06 1.27 13.39
CA ALA A 399 -16.47 -0.01 13.06
C ALA A 399 -16.73 -1.04 14.17
N GLU A 400 -16.98 -2.29 13.78
CA GLU A 400 -17.03 -3.45 14.66
C GLU A 400 -15.80 -4.33 14.38
N ILE A 401 -14.95 -4.56 15.36
CA ILE A 401 -13.72 -5.35 15.23
C ILE A 401 -13.71 -6.40 16.31
N SER A 402 -13.91 -7.67 15.95
CA SER A 402 -14.06 -8.75 16.93
C SER A 402 -13.33 -10.05 16.58
N ASP A 403 -12.87 -10.75 17.61
CA ASP A 403 -12.33 -12.12 17.47
C ASP A 403 -11.17 -12.25 16.46
N ASN A 404 -10.43 -11.18 16.19
CA ASN A 404 -9.30 -11.19 15.28
C ASN A 404 -7.97 -11.50 16.00
N THR A 405 -7.03 -12.09 15.27
CA THR A 405 -5.66 -12.31 15.75
C THR A 405 -4.68 -11.48 14.93
N ILE A 406 -3.94 -10.59 15.59
CA ILE A 406 -2.97 -9.68 14.96
C ILE A 406 -1.57 -10.02 15.50
N LEU A 407 -0.66 -10.40 14.62
CA LEU A 407 0.72 -10.80 14.96
C LEU A 407 1.71 -9.89 14.25
N GLY A 408 2.64 -9.28 14.99
CA GLY A 408 3.65 -8.37 14.46
C GLY A 408 3.11 -7.00 14.00
N SER A 409 1.90 -6.63 14.43
CA SER A 409 1.31 -5.31 14.22
C SER A 409 0.17 -5.07 15.23
N GLY A 410 -0.70 -4.09 15.02
CA GLY A 410 -1.81 -3.76 15.93
C GLY A 410 -2.97 -3.03 15.24
N LEU A 411 -3.89 -2.51 16.05
CA LEU A 411 -4.98 -1.64 15.61
C LEU A 411 -4.58 -0.16 15.78
N ARG A 412 -4.68 0.63 14.71
CA ARG A 412 -4.45 2.08 14.73
C ARG A 412 -5.75 2.82 14.54
N ILE A 413 -5.99 3.83 15.38
CA ILE A 413 -7.15 4.72 15.27
C ILE A 413 -6.65 6.16 15.14
N SER A 414 -7.03 6.82 14.06
CA SER A 414 -6.73 8.22 13.81
C SER A 414 -8.03 8.99 13.65
N ALA A 415 -8.35 9.74 14.69
CA ALA A 415 -9.63 10.43 14.85
C ALA A 415 -9.42 11.95 14.97
N ASN A 416 -10.34 12.71 14.40
CA ASN A 416 -10.38 14.18 14.52
C ASN A 416 -11.55 14.67 15.39
N VAL A 417 -12.52 13.79 15.64
CA VAL A 417 -13.64 14.03 16.55
C VAL A 417 -13.88 12.78 17.38
N ILE A 418 -14.51 12.94 18.53
CA ILE A 418 -14.73 11.85 19.49
C ILE A 418 -15.48 10.64 18.90
N SER A 419 -16.43 10.86 17.99
CA SER A 419 -17.18 9.76 17.34
C SER A 419 -16.29 8.83 16.52
N GLN A 420 -15.14 9.32 16.03
CA GLN A 420 -14.18 8.56 15.24
C GLN A 420 -13.18 7.75 16.09
N SER A 421 -13.17 7.93 17.42
CA SER A 421 -12.40 7.07 18.33
C SER A 421 -13.26 6.01 19.03
N LEU A 422 -14.58 6.09 18.86
CA LEU A 422 -15.57 5.22 19.49
C LEU A 422 -16.06 4.14 18.52
N HIS A 423 -15.72 2.89 18.84
CA HIS A 423 -15.98 1.70 18.03
C HIS A 423 -16.39 0.53 18.92
N GLU A 424 -16.91 -0.54 18.30
CA GLU A 424 -17.18 -1.80 19.00
C GLU A 424 -15.99 -2.74 18.79
N ILE A 425 -15.06 -2.78 19.75
CA ILE A 425 -13.83 -3.56 19.65
C ILE A 425 -13.77 -4.55 20.81
N GLN A 426 -13.76 -5.85 20.52
CA GLN A 426 -13.78 -6.90 21.56
C GLN A 426 -13.08 -8.18 21.13
N ASN A 427 -12.57 -8.95 22.09
CA ASN A 427 -12.00 -10.29 21.87
C ASN A 427 -10.87 -10.40 20.84
N ASN A 428 -10.23 -9.29 20.46
CA ASN A 428 -9.07 -9.32 19.58
C ASN A 428 -7.80 -9.63 20.37
N THR A 429 -6.85 -10.30 19.72
CA THR A 429 -5.51 -10.50 20.27
C THR A 429 -4.45 -9.77 19.44
N VAL A 430 -3.48 -9.18 20.13
CA VAL A 430 -2.26 -8.60 19.57
C VAL A 430 -1.08 -9.33 20.18
N ASN A 431 -0.24 -9.94 19.34
CA ASN A 431 0.95 -10.67 19.76
C ASN A 431 0.68 -11.72 20.86
N GLY A 432 -0.47 -12.40 20.77
CA GLY A 432 -0.88 -13.45 21.70
C GLY A 432 -1.49 -12.97 23.03
N LYS A 433 -1.62 -11.66 23.23
CA LYS A 433 -2.32 -11.04 24.38
C LYS A 433 -3.58 -10.33 23.91
N SER A 434 -4.53 -10.05 24.80
CA SER A 434 -5.72 -9.27 24.43
C SER A 434 -5.36 -7.86 23.95
N LEU A 435 -6.15 -7.31 23.01
CA LEU A 435 -6.13 -5.88 22.71
C LEU A 435 -6.88 -5.13 23.82
N GLY A 436 -6.22 -4.19 24.48
CA GLY A 436 -6.86 -3.34 25.48
C GLY A 436 -7.54 -2.16 24.80
N TYR A 437 -8.84 -2.26 24.52
CA TYR A 437 -9.66 -1.12 24.09
C TYR A 437 -10.56 -0.68 25.24
N ILE A 438 -10.32 0.52 25.75
CA ILE A 438 -11.01 1.08 26.91
C ILE A 438 -11.67 2.37 26.45
N ALA A 439 -12.99 2.35 26.37
CA ALA A 439 -13.78 3.47 25.87
C ALA A 439 -14.79 3.94 26.90
N ASN A 440 -15.07 5.25 26.93
CA ASN A 440 -16.12 5.85 27.78
C ASN A 440 -16.04 5.42 29.24
N THR A 441 -14.82 5.31 29.78
CA THR A 441 -14.57 4.79 31.12
C THR A 441 -14.07 5.89 32.04
N GLU A 442 -14.57 5.90 33.28
CA GLU A 442 -14.21 6.87 34.30
C GLU A 442 -13.58 6.19 35.54
N ASP A 443 -12.63 6.87 36.18
CA ASP A 443 -12.10 6.57 37.52
C ASP A 443 -11.73 5.09 37.75
N THR A 444 -10.99 4.51 36.80
CA THR A 444 -10.69 3.07 36.78
C THR A 444 -9.18 2.79 36.70
N THR A 445 -8.72 1.75 37.40
CA THR A 445 -7.35 1.25 37.27
C THR A 445 -7.27 0.08 36.29
N VAL A 446 -6.28 0.13 35.41
CA VAL A 446 -6.04 -0.82 34.33
C VAL A 446 -4.64 -1.41 34.49
N TYR A 447 -4.57 -2.75 34.58
CA TYR A 447 -3.30 -3.47 34.58
C TYR A 447 -2.86 -3.75 33.14
N ALA A 448 -1.98 -2.91 32.60
CA ALA A 448 -1.65 -2.97 31.17
C ALA A 448 -0.83 -4.20 30.74
N GLY A 449 -0.19 -4.91 31.68
CA GLY A 449 0.65 -6.08 31.38
C GLY A 449 -0.06 -7.25 30.70
N SER A 450 -1.40 -7.34 30.83
CA SER A 450 -2.23 -8.36 30.17
C SER A 450 -2.53 -8.07 28.70
N TYR A 451 -2.25 -6.84 28.24
CA TYR A 451 -2.56 -6.42 26.88
C TYR A 451 -1.32 -6.45 25.99
N GLY A 452 -1.53 -6.76 24.70
CA GLY A 452 -0.47 -6.68 23.67
C GLY A 452 -0.33 -5.27 23.09
N GLN A 453 -1.39 -4.48 23.19
CA GLN A 453 -1.53 -3.10 22.76
C GLN A 453 -2.63 -2.43 23.61
N LEU A 454 -2.55 -1.11 23.82
CA LEU A 454 -3.55 -0.38 24.60
C LEU A 454 -4.08 0.87 23.86
N ILE A 455 -5.39 1.08 23.94
CA ILE A 455 -6.10 2.21 23.35
C ILE A 455 -7.12 2.72 24.38
N LEU A 456 -7.01 3.99 24.76
CA LEU A 456 -7.99 4.72 25.55
C LEU A 456 -8.74 5.69 24.63
N ALA A 457 -10.08 5.63 24.65
CA ALA A 457 -10.94 6.49 23.86
C ALA A 457 -12.02 7.15 24.73
N ASN A 458 -11.98 8.48 24.85
CA ASN A 458 -12.94 9.22 25.67
C ASN A 458 -13.01 8.73 27.13
N CYS A 459 -11.85 8.61 27.78
CA CYS A 459 -11.75 8.17 29.17
C CYS A 459 -11.42 9.33 30.10
N THR A 460 -11.85 9.26 31.36
CA THR A 460 -11.51 10.25 32.38
C THR A 460 -10.98 9.58 33.64
N GLY A 461 -9.88 10.08 34.23
CA GLY A 461 -9.43 9.56 35.53
C GLY A 461 -8.92 8.11 35.48
N VAL A 462 -8.51 7.60 34.32
CA VAL A 462 -8.04 6.22 34.18
C VAL A 462 -6.56 6.11 34.53
N THR A 463 -6.22 5.20 35.44
CA THR A 463 -4.84 4.91 35.84
C THR A 463 -4.34 3.64 35.17
N ILE A 464 -3.25 3.72 34.41
CA ILE A 464 -2.56 2.62 33.75
C ILE A 464 -1.24 2.36 34.46
N GLY A 465 -1.04 1.13 34.92
CA GLY A 465 0.22 0.67 35.50
C GLY A 465 0.84 -0.49 34.73
N GLY A 466 2.12 -0.36 34.39
CA GLY A 466 2.87 -1.39 33.66
C GLY A 466 2.58 -1.38 32.16
N GLY A 467 2.86 -2.49 31.49
CA GLY A 467 2.56 -2.70 30.07
C GLY A 467 3.78 -2.63 29.17
N GLU A 468 3.86 -3.59 28.26
CA GLU A 468 4.91 -3.70 27.25
C GLU A 468 4.24 -3.88 25.88
N PHE A 469 4.24 -2.81 25.09
CA PHE A 469 3.58 -2.76 23.79
C PHE A 469 4.63 -2.85 22.68
N ILE A 470 4.92 -4.08 22.28
CA ILE A 470 6.06 -4.43 21.44
C ILE A 470 5.58 -4.98 20.09
N ASN A 471 6.22 -4.56 18.99
CA ASN A 471 5.93 -5.03 17.63
C ASN A 471 4.44 -4.84 17.26
N THR A 472 3.90 -3.65 17.50
CA THR A 472 2.53 -3.27 17.16
C THR A 472 2.52 -2.18 16.07
N SER A 473 1.33 -1.72 15.66
CA SER A 473 1.22 -0.53 14.82
C SER A 473 1.61 0.72 15.62
N GLN A 474 0.82 1.03 16.65
CA GLN A 474 1.11 2.04 17.67
C GLN A 474 1.07 1.37 19.05
N GLY A 475 2.06 1.61 19.91
CA GLY A 475 2.13 0.93 21.20
C GLY A 475 0.93 1.24 22.11
N CYS A 476 0.75 2.52 22.41
CA CYS A 476 -0.37 3.01 23.22
C CYS A 476 -1.00 4.26 22.59
N THR A 477 -2.34 4.27 22.50
CA THR A 477 -3.10 5.44 22.02
C THR A 477 -3.97 6.01 23.13
N ILE A 478 -3.96 7.32 23.30
CA ILE A 478 -4.83 8.05 24.23
C ILE A 478 -5.54 9.14 23.45
N ALA A 479 -6.82 8.90 23.18
CA ALA A 479 -7.65 9.74 22.33
C ALA A 479 -8.76 10.38 23.15
N PHE A 480 -8.96 11.70 23.01
CA PHE A 480 -10.06 12.44 23.61
C PHE A 480 -10.25 12.21 25.12
N SER A 481 -9.16 11.93 25.85
CA SER A 481 -9.23 11.51 27.25
C SER A 481 -8.73 12.60 28.19
N SER A 482 -9.13 12.56 29.46
CA SER A 482 -8.73 13.55 30.44
C SER A 482 -8.29 12.95 31.78
N LEU A 483 -7.35 13.61 32.46
CA LEU A 483 -6.95 13.21 33.82
C LEU A 483 -6.49 11.74 33.93
N CYS A 484 -5.95 11.17 32.85
CA CYS A 484 -5.45 9.79 32.86
C CYS A 484 -3.99 9.76 33.30
N ASP A 485 -3.65 8.78 34.15
CA ASP A 485 -2.30 8.59 34.68
C ASP A 485 -1.67 7.34 34.07
N ILE A 486 -0.53 7.45 33.41
CA ILE A 486 0.19 6.34 32.76
C ILE A 486 1.55 6.20 33.42
N MET A 487 1.82 5.02 33.98
CA MET A 487 3.02 4.81 34.79
C MET A 487 3.72 3.49 34.46
N ASN A 488 5.05 3.52 34.39
CA ASN A 488 5.91 2.32 34.25
C ASN A 488 5.59 1.50 32.99
N THR A 489 5.37 2.16 31.87
CA THR A 489 4.93 1.54 30.61
C THR A 489 6.01 1.67 29.55
N GLU A 490 6.13 0.67 28.68
CA GLU A 490 7.07 0.70 27.57
C GLU A 490 6.40 0.40 26.23
N ALA A 491 6.76 1.17 25.19
CA ALA A 491 6.43 0.89 23.80
C ALA A 491 7.70 0.72 22.95
N ARG A 492 7.85 -0.41 22.26
CA ARG A 492 9.08 -0.74 21.53
C ARG A 492 8.86 -1.36 20.14
N ASN A 493 9.71 -1.04 19.18
CA ASN A 493 9.74 -1.66 17.85
C ASN A 493 8.38 -1.57 17.13
N ASN A 494 7.65 -0.48 17.31
CA ASN A 494 6.38 -0.28 16.65
C ASN A 494 6.57 0.30 15.24
N THR A 495 5.65 -0.02 14.33
CA THR A 495 5.74 0.43 12.92
C THR A 495 5.34 1.90 12.75
N HIS A 496 4.77 2.52 13.77
CA HIS A 496 4.50 3.96 13.86
C HIS A 496 5.07 4.51 15.18
N HIS A 497 4.29 5.31 15.92
CA HIS A 497 4.68 5.90 17.20
C HIS A 497 4.68 4.87 18.33
N GLY A 498 5.50 5.10 19.35
CA GLY A 498 5.35 4.36 20.61
C GLY A 498 4.08 4.77 21.34
N PHE A 499 3.90 6.08 21.58
CA PHE A 499 2.72 6.65 22.21
C PHE A 499 2.11 7.73 21.32
N PHE A 500 0.81 7.63 21.05
CA PHE A 500 0.05 8.64 20.35
C PHE A 500 -1.02 9.22 21.28
N ILE A 501 -0.86 10.49 21.65
CA ILE A 501 -1.75 11.23 22.54
C ILE A 501 -2.39 12.34 21.73
N HIS A 502 -3.71 12.33 21.59
CA HIS A 502 -4.37 13.40 20.85
C HIS A 502 -5.69 13.84 21.44
N ASP A 503 -5.98 15.13 21.28
CA ASP A 503 -7.21 15.79 21.74
C ASP A 503 -7.51 15.52 23.23
N SER A 504 -6.45 15.29 24.01
CA SER A 504 -6.53 14.85 25.41
C SER A 504 -6.05 15.95 26.35
N THR A 505 -6.52 15.93 27.60
CA THR A 505 -6.28 17.02 28.55
C THR A 505 -5.79 16.55 29.92
N ASN A 506 -4.80 17.25 30.48
CA ASN A 506 -4.32 17.05 31.85
C ASN A 506 -3.98 15.59 32.19
N CYS A 507 -3.42 14.82 31.25
CA CYS A 507 -2.96 13.47 31.51
C CYS A 507 -1.52 13.48 32.07
N SER A 508 -1.17 12.51 32.90
CA SER A 508 0.17 12.36 33.49
C SER A 508 0.88 11.12 32.95
N PHE A 509 2.17 11.25 32.66
CA PHE A 509 3.05 10.18 32.20
C PHE A 509 4.28 10.14 33.11
N GLN A 510 4.49 9.02 33.81
CA GLN A 510 5.59 8.86 34.74
C GLN A 510 6.37 7.57 34.46
N ASP A 511 7.69 7.68 34.28
CA ASP A 511 8.56 6.53 34.02
C ASP A 511 8.07 5.72 32.81
N VAL A 512 7.73 6.42 31.72
CA VAL A 512 7.21 5.85 30.46
C VAL A 512 8.27 5.92 29.38
N ASN A 513 8.50 4.80 28.69
CA ASN A 513 9.63 4.64 27.78
C ASN A 513 9.17 4.28 26.35
N SER A 514 9.79 4.90 25.36
CA SER A 514 9.49 4.70 23.94
C SER A 514 10.77 4.48 23.13
N VAL A 515 10.96 3.27 22.59
CA VAL A 515 12.26 2.85 22.05
C VAL A 515 12.15 2.17 20.68
N PHE A 516 13.02 2.50 19.72
CA PHE A 516 13.09 1.83 18.40
C PHE A 516 11.79 1.88 17.58
N ASN A 517 10.93 2.88 17.80
CA ASN A 517 9.71 3.02 17.01
C ASN A 517 10.04 3.67 15.65
N SER A 518 9.28 3.31 14.62
CA SER A 518 9.60 3.75 13.25
C SER A 518 9.35 5.24 13.03
N TYR A 519 8.42 5.84 13.79
CA TYR A 519 8.12 7.28 13.77
C TYR A 519 8.60 7.90 15.11
N GLU A 520 7.81 8.76 15.75
CA GLU A 520 8.15 9.40 17.02
C GLU A 520 8.07 8.46 18.23
N GLY A 521 8.83 8.79 19.27
CA GLY A 521 8.68 8.14 20.56
C GLY A 521 7.32 8.46 21.18
N PHE A 522 7.03 9.75 21.32
CA PHE A 522 5.77 10.30 21.81
C PHE A 522 5.28 11.37 20.86
N TYR A 523 4.06 11.20 20.34
CA TYR A 523 3.41 12.22 19.53
C TYR A 523 2.18 12.76 20.27
N LEU A 524 2.22 14.05 20.60
CA LEU A 524 1.16 14.81 21.23
C LEU A 524 0.54 15.77 20.21
N ARG A 525 -0.74 15.57 19.87
CA ARG A 525 -1.47 16.42 18.93
C ARG A 525 -2.67 17.07 19.60
N ASP A 526 -2.78 18.39 19.52
CA ASP A 526 -3.92 19.14 20.10
C ASP A 526 -4.12 18.80 21.61
N ASN A 527 -3.00 18.61 22.32
CA ASN A 527 -2.99 18.22 23.73
C ASN A 527 -2.95 19.44 24.65
N ILE A 528 -3.68 19.40 25.77
CA ILE A 528 -3.73 20.50 26.73
C ILE A 528 -3.27 20.04 28.11
N GLY A 529 -2.23 20.66 28.67
CA GLY A 529 -1.86 20.55 30.08
C GLY A 529 -1.27 19.20 30.54
N SER A 530 -0.95 18.27 29.63
CA SER A 530 -0.38 16.97 30.03
C SER A 530 1.06 17.10 30.53
N GLN A 531 1.45 16.20 31.42
CA GLN A 531 2.72 16.23 32.13
C GLN A 531 3.50 14.93 31.93
N PHE A 532 4.79 15.06 31.69
CA PHE A 532 5.73 13.96 31.48
C PHE A 532 6.85 14.08 32.51
N GLN A 533 7.05 13.03 33.28
CA GLN A 533 8.07 12.97 34.32
C GLN A 533 8.93 11.73 34.14
N ASN A 534 10.25 11.93 34.04
CA ASN A 534 11.24 10.86 33.89
C ASN A 534 10.98 9.92 32.71
N CYS A 535 10.33 10.40 31.64
CA CYS A 535 10.07 9.61 30.44
C CYS A 535 11.30 9.55 29.52
N GLU A 536 11.45 8.46 28.79
CA GLU A 536 12.56 8.25 27.84
C GLU A 536 12.05 8.00 26.42
N ALA A 537 12.60 8.72 25.44
CA ALA A 537 12.41 8.49 24.01
C ALA A 537 13.77 8.23 23.35
N ASP A 538 14.07 6.95 23.05
CA ASP A 538 15.38 6.53 22.55
C ASP A 538 15.32 5.82 21.19
N TYR A 539 16.18 6.23 20.27
CA TYR A 539 16.39 5.54 18.99
C TYR A 539 15.13 5.43 18.11
N ASN A 540 14.27 6.44 18.13
CA ASN A 540 13.07 6.47 17.30
C ASN A 540 13.39 7.04 15.90
N GLY A 541 12.56 6.67 14.92
CA GLY A 541 12.80 6.97 13.52
C GLY A 541 12.58 8.43 13.16
N TRP A 542 11.77 9.18 13.94
CA TRP A 542 11.64 10.64 13.87
C TRP A 542 12.02 11.28 15.22
N SER A 543 11.27 12.25 15.74
CA SER A 543 11.57 12.94 16.98
C SER A 543 11.33 12.08 18.23
N GLY A 544 12.04 12.37 19.31
CA GLY A 544 11.81 11.70 20.60
C GLY A 544 10.43 12.05 21.17
N PHE A 545 10.21 13.34 21.40
CA PHE A 545 8.93 13.92 21.79
C PHE A 545 8.51 14.96 20.77
N TYR A 546 7.34 14.79 20.16
CA TYR A 546 6.77 15.76 19.22
C TYR A 546 5.45 16.31 19.76
N ILE A 547 5.38 17.63 19.88
CA ILE A 547 4.21 18.36 20.34
C ILE A 547 3.73 19.26 19.21
N ARG A 548 2.49 19.04 18.78
CA ARG A 548 1.85 19.78 17.69
C ARG A 548 0.55 20.40 18.17
N ASN A 549 0.43 21.72 18.01
CA ASN A 549 -0.76 22.47 18.40
C ASN A 549 -1.14 22.26 19.89
N GLY A 550 -0.15 22.04 20.76
CA GLY A 550 -0.38 21.81 22.19
C GLY A 550 -0.46 23.12 22.98
N ASP A 551 -1.12 23.06 24.14
CA ASP A 551 -1.13 24.16 25.12
C ASP A 551 -0.75 23.64 26.51
N GLY A 552 0.30 24.17 27.13
CA GLY A 552 0.61 23.86 28.53
C GLY A 552 1.25 22.49 28.79
N ALA A 553 1.78 21.80 27.78
CA ALA A 553 2.48 20.53 27.97
C ALA A 553 3.76 20.73 28.82
N ARG A 554 3.99 19.87 29.82
CA ARG A 554 5.15 19.94 30.73
C ARG A 554 6.02 18.70 30.65
N PHE A 555 7.32 18.87 30.48
CA PHE A 555 8.33 17.81 30.49
C PHE A 555 9.34 18.08 31.60
N SER A 556 9.50 17.13 32.53
CA SER A 556 10.39 17.24 33.68
C SER A 556 11.28 16.01 33.82
N GLY A 557 12.60 16.17 33.69
CA GLY A 557 13.55 15.06 33.85
C GLY A 557 13.49 14.03 32.72
N CYS A 558 12.85 14.36 31.59
CA CYS A 558 12.73 13.49 30.44
C CYS A 558 14.02 13.42 29.62
N GLN A 559 14.18 12.35 28.87
CA GLN A 559 15.37 12.08 28.05
C GLN A 559 14.96 11.75 26.62
N ALA A 560 15.52 12.47 25.65
CA ALA A 560 15.34 12.23 24.23
C ALA A 560 16.69 11.96 23.57
N THR A 561 16.97 10.70 23.24
CA THR A 561 18.31 10.29 22.81
C THR A 561 18.33 9.53 21.50
N ARG A 562 19.33 9.80 20.65
CA ARG A 562 19.61 9.02 19.43
C ARG A 562 18.43 8.87 18.47
N ASN A 563 17.48 9.79 18.51
CA ASN A 563 16.37 9.83 17.59
C ASN A 563 16.88 10.36 16.24
N SER A 564 16.26 9.96 15.13
CA SER A 564 16.80 10.33 13.80
C SER A 564 16.53 11.79 13.43
N ASP A 565 15.59 12.43 14.13
CA ASP A 565 15.25 13.85 13.98
C ASP A 565 15.59 14.61 15.27
N ALA A 566 14.73 15.51 15.76
CA ALA A 566 14.96 16.25 17.00
C ALA A 566 14.76 15.42 18.28
N GLY A 567 15.38 15.83 19.39
CA GLY A 567 15.07 15.26 20.70
C GLY A 567 13.67 15.63 21.17
N PHE A 568 13.44 16.93 21.33
CA PHE A 568 12.12 17.53 21.61
C PHE A 568 11.76 18.49 20.49
N ASP A 569 10.60 18.30 19.86
CA ASP A 569 10.07 19.18 18.81
C ASP A 569 8.75 19.79 19.27
N VAL A 570 8.72 21.11 19.40
CA VAL A 570 7.57 21.91 19.85
C VAL A 570 7.08 22.80 18.72
N TYR A 571 6.07 22.32 18.00
CA TYR A 571 5.51 22.95 16.82
C TYR A 571 4.14 23.58 17.07
N ALA A 572 3.99 24.85 16.69
CA ALA A 572 2.74 25.62 16.76
C ALA A 572 2.05 25.53 18.13
N SER A 573 2.83 25.50 19.21
CA SER A 573 2.34 25.21 20.57
C SER A 573 2.59 26.38 21.52
N THR A 574 1.80 26.45 22.59
CA THR A 574 1.83 27.55 23.57
C THR A 574 2.04 27.08 24.99
N ASN A 575 2.64 27.93 25.82
CA ASN A 575 2.75 27.72 27.27
C ASN A 575 3.44 26.39 27.67
N CYS A 576 4.23 25.79 26.77
CA CYS A 576 4.95 24.55 27.05
C CYS A 576 6.11 24.79 28.02
N ILE A 577 6.34 23.85 28.93
CA ILE A 577 7.40 23.92 29.94
C ILE A 577 8.33 22.72 29.78
N LEU A 578 9.59 22.97 29.47
CA LEU A 578 10.65 21.97 29.46
C LEU A 578 11.60 22.30 30.62
N GLU A 579 11.62 21.45 31.66
CA GLU A 579 12.47 21.62 32.84
C GLU A 579 13.38 20.40 33.08
N ARG A 580 14.70 20.61 33.27
CA ARG A 580 15.65 19.54 33.64
C ARG A 580 15.68 18.35 32.67
N ASN A 581 15.41 18.56 31.38
CA ASN A 581 15.42 17.50 30.38
C ASN A 581 16.80 17.34 29.71
N ARG A 582 17.01 16.19 29.08
CA ARG A 582 18.22 15.90 28.29
C ARG A 582 17.87 15.53 26.86
N ALA A 583 18.49 16.21 25.91
CA ALA A 583 18.42 15.90 24.49
C ALA A 583 19.82 15.64 23.94
N TRP A 584 20.10 14.38 23.57
CA TRP A 584 21.47 13.98 23.25
C TRP A 584 21.61 12.98 22.09
N GLY A 585 22.57 13.24 21.21
CA GLY A 585 22.91 12.29 20.14
C GLY A 585 21.87 12.20 19.03
N ASN A 586 20.96 13.17 18.91
CA ASN A 586 19.88 13.14 17.93
C ASN A 586 20.37 13.55 16.52
N GLY A 587 19.63 13.13 15.50
CA GLY A 587 19.96 13.31 14.09
C GLY A 587 19.71 14.72 13.55
N ASP A 588 18.91 15.51 14.26
CA ASP A 588 18.79 16.96 14.05
C ASP A 588 19.02 17.74 15.36
N ASN A 589 18.13 18.64 15.74
CA ASN A 589 18.29 19.52 16.90
C ASN A 589 18.12 18.77 18.22
N GLY A 590 18.78 19.22 19.29
CA GLY A 590 18.47 18.72 20.63
C GLY A 590 17.03 19.09 21.02
N VAL A 591 16.75 20.39 21.00
CA VAL A 591 15.43 20.95 21.27
C VAL A 591 15.06 21.91 20.15
N GLU A 592 13.86 21.74 19.59
CA GLU A 592 13.33 22.54 18.49
C GLU A 592 12.03 23.23 18.88
N PHE A 593 11.91 24.51 18.52
CA PHE A 593 10.69 25.29 18.61
C PHE A 593 10.38 25.91 17.24
N ALA A 594 9.16 25.70 16.75
CA ALA A 594 8.72 26.23 15.47
C ALA A 594 7.31 26.84 15.58
N THR A 595 7.18 28.14 15.31
CA THR A 595 5.89 28.87 15.39
C THR A 595 5.22 28.79 16.77
N SER A 596 6.03 28.66 17.82
CA SER A 596 5.56 28.42 19.20
C SER A 596 5.72 29.66 20.06
N THR A 597 4.89 29.83 21.09
CA THR A 597 4.89 31.06 21.89
C THR A 597 4.71 30.87 23.39
N SER A 598 5.23 31.81 24.18
CA SER A 598 5.02 31.87 25.64
C SER A 598 5.50 30.63 26.40
N CYS A 599 6.56 29.98 25.90
CA CYS A 599 7.09 28.74 26.50
C CYS A 599 8.21 29.04 27.51
N GLU A 600 8.51 28.07 28.38
CA GLU A 600 9.59 28.13 29.36
C GLU A 600 10.51 26.91 29.23
N VAL A 601 11.79 27.16 29.02
CA VAL A 601 12.82 26.13 28.83
C VAL A 601 13.93 26.39 29.86
N THR A 602 13.90 25.62 30.95
CA THR A 602 14.77 25.85 32.12
C THR A 602 15.61 24.63 32.50
N ASP A 603 16.89 24.84 32.81
CA ASP A 603 17.79 23.79 33.32
C ASP A 603 17.93 22.56 32.37
N ASN A 604 17.76 22.72 31.06
CA ASN A 604 17.85 21.60 30.10
C ASN A 604 19.26 21.45 29.51
N HIS A 605 19.60 20.23 29.08
CA HIS A 605 20.88 19.93 28.45
C HIS A 605 20.67 19.40 27.03
N ALA A 606 21.14 20.15 26.02
CA ALA A 606 21.13 19.75 24.62
C ALA A 606 22.58 19.58 24.12
N TYR A 607 23.03 18.34 23.90
CA TYR A 607 24.43 18.09 23.56
C TYR A 607 24.63 17.01 22.49
N GLN A 608 25.77 17.03 21.80
CA GLN A 608 26.16 16.07 20.75
C GLN A 608 25.07 15.73 19.73
N ASN A 609 24.22 16.70 19.40
CA ASN A 609 23.23 16.53 18.35
C ASN A 609 23.84 16.90 16.99
N SER A 610 23.33 16.29 15.93
CA SER A 610 23.83 16.53 14.58
C SER A 610 23.38 17.88 14.01
N GLY A 611 22.34 18.47 14.58
CA GLY A 611 21.87 19.83 14.34
C GLY A 611 22.35 20.82 15.40
N HIS A 612 21.46 21.72 15.81
CA HIS A 612 21.68 22.71 16.87
C HIS A 612 21.44 22.11 18.26
N GLY A 613 21.98 22.75 19.30
CA GLY A 613 21.51 22.45 20.66
C GLY A 613 20.05 22.86 20.82
N PHE A 614 19.77 24.13 20.53
CA PHE A 614 18.44 24.73 20.52
C PHE A 614 18.19 25.40 19.16
N GLY A 615 17.25 24.85 18.38
CA GLY A 615 16.80 25.40 17.10
C GLY A 615 15.46 26.13 17.27
N LEU A 616 15.38 27.38 16.83
CA LEU A 616 14.18 28.19 16.97
C LEU A 616 13.80 28.83 15.63
N SER A 617 12.55 28.66 15.25
CA SER A 617 11.94 29.28 14.07
C SER A 617 10.62 29.95 14.43
N SER A 618 10.47 31.23 14.08
CA SER A 618 9.23 31.99 14.26
C SER A 618 8.67 31.91 15.69
N THR A 619 9.55 31.84 16.70
CA THR A 619 9.19 31.62 18.10
C THR A 619 9.13 32.96 18.85
N MET A 620 8.14 33.11 19.75
CA MET A 620 7.93 34.39 20.43
C MET A 620 7.70 34.24 21.94
N TRP A 621 8.10 35.25 22.72
CA TRP A 621 7.84 35.32 24.17
C TRP A 621 8.33 34.09 24.96
N THR A 622 9.37 33.41 24.48
CA THR A 622 9.87 32.18 25.10
C THR A 622 11.12 32.47 25.94
N LEU A 623 11.13 31.94 27.17
CA LEU A 623 12.26 32.02 28.10
C LEU A 623 13.15 30.78 27.98
N PHE A 624 14.45 31.00 27.72
CA PHE A 624 15.50 30.02 27.82
C PHE A 624 16.46 30.41 28.94
N GLN A 625 16.39 29.68 30.06
CA GLN A 625 17.18 29.98 31.24
C GLN A 625 17.97 28.78 31.76
N ASN A 626 19.22 28.99 32.19
CA ASN A 626 20.07 27.96 32.80
C ASN A 626 20.25 26.69 31.92
N ASN A 627 20.06 26.79 30.61
CA ASN A 627 20.23 25.64 29.74
C ASN A 627 21.70 25.47 29.34
N THR A 628 22.09 24.24 29.06
CA THR A 628 23.40 23.92 28.50
C THR A 628 23.24 23.48 27.05
N SER A 629 23.93 24.14 26.13
CA SER A 629 24.14 23.69 24.77
C SER A 629 25.61 23.33 24.55
N ALA A 630 25.92 22.05 24.29
CA ALA A 630 27.32 21.63 24.17
C ALA A 630 27.62 20.57 23.10
N ASN A 631 28.76 20.71 22.40
CA ASN A 631 29.26 19.69 21.47
C ASN A 631 28.31 19.35 20.31
N ASN A 632 27.44 20.27 19.88
CA ASN A 632 26.56 20.04 18.74
C ASN A 632 27.29 20.35 17.42
N ASN A 633 26.94 19.64 16.34
CA ASN A 633 27.62 19.79 15.04
C ASN A 633 27.29 21.12 14.33
N LEU A 634 26.23 21.82 14.76
CA LEU A 634 25.89 23.16 14.28
C LEU A 634 26.05 24.20 15.41
N ASN A 635 25.08 25.11 15.53
CA ASN A 635 25.11 26.19 16.52
C ASN A 635 24.63 25.73 17.89
N GLY A 636 24.98 26.47 18.93
CA GLY A 636 24.40 26.25 20.26
C GLY A 636 22.93 26.65 20.31
N PHE A 637 22.66 27.92 20.05
CA PHE A 637 21.33 28.48 19.82
C PHE A 637 21.24 29.04 18.40
N ASN A 638 20.16 28.75 17.68
CA ASN A 638 19.89 29.28 16.35
C ASN A 638 18.49 29.91 16.29
N LEU A 639 18.43 31.24 16.21
CA LEU A 639 17.19 32.02 16.20
C LEU A 639 16.89 32.53 14.80
N TYR A 640 15.80 32.05 14.21
CA TYR A 640 15.29 32.48 12.90
C TYR A 640 13.86 33.00 13.01
N GLY A 641 13.62 34.27 12.66
CA GLY A 641 12.29 34.88 12.78
C GLY A 641 11.78 35.00 14.22
N CYS A 642 12.66 34.96 15.22
CA CYS A 642 12.28 34.91 16.63
C CYS A 642 12.16 36.31 17.23
N THR A 643 11.14 36.54 18.07
CA THR A 643 10.87 37.87 18.63
C THR A 643 10.51 37.84 20.10
N GLN A 644 11.05 38.77 20.88
CA GLN A 644 10.74 38.88 22.32
C GLN A 644 11.05 37.61 23.12
N CYS A 645 12.05 36.83 22.67
CA CYS A 645 12.60 35.71 23.44
C CYS A 645 13.68 36.20 24.40
N VAL A 646 13.83 35.50 25.52
CA VAL A 646 14.84 35.81 26.55
C VAL A 646 15.78 34.62 26.69
N LEU A 647 17.05 34.81 26.37
CA LEU A 647 18.13 33.85 26.59
C LEU A 647 18.99 34.37 27.75
N ARG A 648 18.83 33.78 28.94
CA ARG A 648 19.61 34.20 30.11
C ARG A 648 20.26 33.08 30.88
N ASP A 649 21.42 33.35 31.46
CA ASP A 649 22.10 32.43 32.36
C ASP A 649 22.40 31.05 31.72
N ASN A 650 22.45 30.93 30.38
CA ASN A 650 22.72 29.68 29.67
C ASN A 650 24.23 29.44 29.51
N THR A 651 24.65 28.18 29.44
CA THR A 651 26.01 27.77 29.09
C THR A 651 26.04 27.25 27.66
N VAL A 652 26.81 27.90 26.79
CA VAL A 652 26.89 27.62 25.36
C VAL A 652 28.34 27.39 24.95
N MET A 653 28.71 26.13 24.74
CA MET A 653 30.12 25.77 24.57
C MET A 653 30.40 24.62 23.61
N HIS A 654 31.61 24.60 23.03
CA HIS A 654 32.09 23.47 22.23
C HIS A 654 31.20 23.10 21.03
N ASN A 655 30.38 24.02 20.52
CA ASN A 655 29.58 23.77 19.32
C ASN A 655 30.44 24.04 18.07
N ASP A 656 30.31 23.19 17.04
CA ASP A 656 31.20 23.19 15.87
C ASP A 656 31.03 24.43 14.97
N ARG A 657 29.94 25.20 15.16
CA ARG A 657 29.70 26.48 14.49
C ARG A 657 29.58 27.63 15.50
N ILE A 658 28.47 28.35 15.51
CA ILE A 658 28.30 29.57 16.28
C ILE A 658 27.66 29.24 17.63
N GLY A 659 28.11 29.84 18.73
CA GLY A 659 27.48 29.68 20.03
C GLY A 659 26.02 30.14 19.99
N ILE A 660 25.78 31.44 19.79
CA ILE A 660 24.44 32.01 19.61
C ILE A 660 24.35 32.72 18.25
N GLN A 661 23.52 32.22 17.34
CA GLN A 661 23.23 32.86 16.05
C GLN A 661 21.84 33.49 16.07
N ILE A 662 21.78 34.78 15.70
CA ILE A 662 20.56 35.53 15.45
C ILE A 662 20.51 35.89 13.95
N TRP A 663 19.51 35.39 13.24
CA TRP A 663 19.29 35.68 11.81
C TRP A 663 18.51 36.98 11.60
N ALA A 664 18.59 37.55 10.39
CA ALA A 664 17.77 38.68 9.99
C ALA A 664 16.27 38.43 10.24
N ASN A 665 15.55 39.46 10.70
CA ASN A 665 14.16 39.40 11.17
C ASN A 665 13.96 38.60 12.47
N SER A 666 15.02 38.34 13.23
CA SER A 666 14.92 37.88 14.62
C SER A 666 15.26 39.06 15.52
N ASP A 667 14.23 39.69 16.06
CA ASP A 667 14.30 41.06 16.58
C ASP A 667 13.76 41.15 18.01
N GLU A 668 14.16 42.17 18.75
CA GLU A 668 13.65 42.44 20.11
C GLU A 668 13.88 41.29 21.11
N ASN A 669 14.98 40.53 20.96
CA ASN A 669 15.35 39.47 21.89
C ASN A 669 16.30 39.98 22.99
N GLU A 670 16.25 39.41 24.18
CA GLU A 670 17.15 39.74 25.29
C GLU A 670 18.14 38.59 25.54
N ILE A 671 19.45 38.88 25.50
CA ILE A 671 20.54 37.90 25.62
C ILE A 671 21.54 38.39 26.67
N PHE A 672 21.48 37.87 27.90
CA PHE A 672 22.34 38.36 28.99
C PHE A 672 22.67 37.28 30.04
N GLY A 673 23.79 37.43 30.75
CA GLY A 673 24.20 36.50 31.81
C GLY A 673 24.68 35.12 31.33
N ASN A 674 24.76 34.91 30.01
CA ASN A 674 25.14 33.63 29.43
C ASN A 674 26.66 33.42 29.47
N ASP A 675 27.10 32.18 29.66
CA ASP A 675 28.47 31.70 29.48
C ASP A 675 28.67 31.21 28.04
N ILE A 676 29.42 31.95 27.23
CA ILE A 676 29.62 31.67 25.81
C ILE A 676 31.12 31.53 25.52
N HIS A 677 31.59 30.30 25.30
CA HIS A 677 33.02 30.03 25.14
C HIS A 677 33.28 28.75 24.33
N ASN A 678 34.50 28.62 23.80
CA ASN A 678 34.96 27.41 23.09
C ASN A 678 34.07 26.97 21.92
N ASN A 679 33.28 27.86 21.31
CA ASN A 679 32.59 27.59 20.04
C ASN A 679 33.51 28.02 18.88
N ALA A 680 33.24 27.58 17.63
CA ALA A 680 34.04 28.04 16.49
C ALA A 680 33.93 29.57 16.29
N GLN A 681 32.76 30.14 16.62
CA GLN A 681 32.55 31.56 16.84
C GLN A 681 31.55 31.72 17.99
N ASN A 682 31.75 32.66 18.92
CA ASN A 682 30.91 32.73 20.12
C ASN A 682 29.50 33.26 19.84
N ALA A 683 29.35 34.30 19.02
CA ALA A 683 28.04 34.84 18.67
C ALA A 683 28.03 35.44 17.26
N GLU A 684 26.83 35.57 16.70
CA GLU A 684 26.55 36.38 15.51
C GLU A 684 25.15 37.00 15.58
N ASP A 685 25.03 38.28 15.24
CA ASP A 685 23.76 39.00 15.23
C ASP A 685 23.54 39.77 13.92
N ASN A 686 22.55 39.31 13.16
CA ASN A 686 22.08 39.96 11.94
C ASN A 686 20.64 40.50 12.08
N GLY A 687 20.07 40.48 13.29
CA GLY A 687 18.74 40.99 13.59
C GLY A 687 18.74 42.49 13.86
N THR A 688 17.65 42.97 14.48
CA THR A 688 17.48 44.35 14.91
C THR A 688 16.94 44.42 16.33
N ASN A 689 17.35 45.45 17.08
CA ASN A 689 16.90 45.69 18.46
C ASN A 689 17.08 44.48 19.41
N ASN A 690 18.12 43.66 19.21
CA ASN A 690 18.47 42.61 20.16
C ASN A 690 19.36 43.19 21.28
N ASP A 691 18.96 43.00 22.53
CA ASP A 691 19.65 43.51 23.71
C ASP A 691 20.63 42.45 24.25
N TRP A 692 21.93 42.64 24.03
CA TRP A 692 23.00 41.74 24.52
C TRP A 692 23.40 41.98 25.99
N TYR A 693 22.58 42.72 26.73
CA TYR A 693 22.74 42.98 28.16
C TYR A 693 21.39 43.44 28.74
N LYS A 694 21.19 43.22 30.04
CA LYS A 694 19.99 43.72 30.74
C LYS A 694 20.30 44.12 32.17
N SER A 695 19.77 45.26 32.60
CA SER A 695 19.86 45.73 34.00
C SER A 695 21.29 45.75 34.57
N GLY A 696 22.28 46.08 33.74
CA GLY A 696 23.70 46.15 34.13
C GLY A 696 24.44 44.80 34.10
N VAL A 697 23.84 43.76 33.54
CA VAL A 697 24.44 42.43 33.38
C VAL A 697 24.61 42.13 31.89
N GLY A 698 25.83 41.86 31.45
CA GLY A 698 26.16 41.37 30.11
C GLY A 698 26.42 39.87 30.08
N ASN A 699 27.10 39.38 29.05
CA ASN A 699 27.47 37.97 28.89
C ASN A 699 28.94 37.72 29.25
N ARG A 700 29.26 36.46 29.58
CA ARG A 700 30.62 35.98 29.87
C ARG A 700 31.20 35.33 28.61
N TRP A 701 32.30 35.88 28.11
CA TRP A 701 32.87 35.52 26.80
C TRP A 701 34.22 34.83 26.95
N GLY A 702 34.41 33.71 26.25
CA GLY A 702 35.66 32.95 26.25
C GLY A 702 36.83 33.60 25.53
N ASP A 703 36.56 34.56 24.65
CA ASP A 703 37.53 35.28 23.81
C ASP A 703 37.62 36.79 24.10
N TYR A 704 37.00 37.25 25.20
CA TYR A 704 37.10 38.64 25.63
C TYR A 704 38.47 38.94 26.25
N ASP A 705 39.08 40.03 25.82
CA ASP A 705 40.44 40.45 26.21
C ASP A 705 40.49 41.21 27.54
N GLY A 706 39.32 41.53 28.13
CA GLY A 706 39.19 42.24 29.40
C GLY A 706 39.12 43.76 29.28
N GLU A 707 39.10 44.33 28.07
CA GLU A 707 39.02 45.78 27.86
C GLU A 707 37.86 46.21 26.94
N GLY A 708 37.12 47.26 27.34
CA GLY A 708 36.10 47.88 26.50
C GLY A 708 34.82 47.07 26.31
N TYR A 709 34.11 47.32 25.20
CA TYR A 709 32.88 46.61 24.82
C TYR A 709 33.21 45.33 24.06
N TYR A 710 32.35 44.32 24.16
CA TYR A 710 32.42 43.15 23.29
C TYR A 710 31.56 43.41 22.04
N TYR A 711 32.17 43.39 20.87
CA TYR A 711 31.48 43.57 19.60
C TYR A 711 30.97 42.22 19.10
N ILE A 712 29.66 42.10 18.87
CA ILE A 712 29.06 40.89 18.33
C ILE A 712 29.16 40.95 16.79
N PRO A 713 29.82 39.97 16.14
CA PRO A 713 29.88 39.90 14.67
C PRO A 713 28.49 39.87 14.03
N GLY A 714 28.35 40.44 12.83
CA GLY A 714 27.11 40.41 12.05
C GLY A 714 26.67 41.78 11.56
N SER A 715 25.58 41.84 10.81
CA SER A 715 25.10 43.09 10.19
C SER A 715 24.38 44.04 11.15
N ALA A 716 24.09 43.61 12.39
CA ALA A 716 23.37 44.42 13.37
C ALA A 716 24.26 45.47 14.07
N GLU A 717 25.60 45.32 13.97
CA GLU A 717 26.58 46.12 14.72
C GLU A 717 26.32 46.10 16.25
N SER A 718 25.77 44.99 16.75
CA SER A 718 25.40 44.80 18.16
C SER A 718 26.63 44.78 19.08
N ILE A 719 26.45 45.31 20.29
CA ILE A 719 27.50 45.34 21.32
C ILE A 719 26.96 44.85 22.66
N ASP A 720 27.79 44.16 23.41
CA ASP A 720 27.62 43.95 24.84
C ASP A 720 28.48 44.98 25.57
N ILE A 721 27.82 45.88 26.32
CA ILE A 721 28.49 46.98 27.04
C ILE A 721 28.88 46.61 28.48
N TYR A 722 28.47 45.42 28.95
CA TYR A 722 28.82 44.88 30.25
C TYR A 722 29.47 43.48 30.12
N PRO A 723 30.45 43.28 29.21
CA PRO A 723 31.04 41.97 29.01
C PRO A 723 31.90 41.56 30.19
N GLU A 724 31.90 40.27 30.48
CA GLU A 724 32.79 39.66 31.46
C GLU A 724 33.67 38.60 30.78
N GLY A 725 34.91 38.46 31.24
CA GLY A 725 35.80 37.39 30.77
C GLY A 725 35.42 36.06 31.43
N PHE A 726 35.28 34.99 30.66
CA PHE A 726 35.05 33.67 31.22
C PHE A 726 36.32 33.14 31.92
N SER A 727 36.31 33.05 33.25
CA SER A 727 37.40 32.43 34.02
C SER A 727 37.09 30.95 34.30
N SER A 728 37.88 30.04 33.74
CA SER A 728 37.64 28.61 33.80
C SER A 728 37.57 28.03 35.23
N GLY A 729 36.45 27.37 35.53
CA GLY A 729 36.50 26.11 36.29
C GLY A 729 36.82 24.96 35.32
N PRO A 730 37.15 23.74 35.78
CA PRO A 730 37.20 22.60 34.87
C PRO A 730 35.88 22.53 34.12
N ASP A 731 35.92 22.47 32.78
CA ASP A 731 34.76 22.11 31.95
C ASP A 731 34.33 20.70 32.39
N THR A 732 33.55 20.61 33.47
CA THR A 732 32.98 19.35 33.89
C THR A 732 31.87 19.06 32.91
N LEU A 733 32.23 18.42 31.81
CA LEU A 733 31.29 17.69 30.97
C LEU A 733 30.40 16.88 31.92
N PRO A 734 29.08 17.08 31.94
CA PRO A 734 28.21 16.24 32.73
C PRO A 734 28.30 14.84 32.14
N PHE A 735 29.02 13.98 32.84
CA PHE A 735 29.28 12.55 32.59
C PHE A 735 30.43 12.17 31.65
N GLU A 736 31.35 11.41 32.26
CA GLU A 736 32.43 10.66 31.64
C GLU A 736 31.92 9.78 30.48
N MET A 737 32.66 9.82 29.37
CA MET A 737 32.57 8.97 28.17
C MET A 737 32.62 7.43 28.41
N ALA A 738 32.59 6.94 29.66
CA ALA A 738 32.95 5.58 30.02
C ALA A 738 31.78 4.57 30.14
N SER A 739 30.53 5.00 30.31
CA SER A 739 29.38 4.10 30.54
C SER A 739 28.57 3.75 29.28
N ILE A 740 28.72 4.48 28.19
CA ILE A 740 27.84 4.39 27.00
C ILE A 740 28.34 3.34 26.00
N LEU A 741 29.66 3.10 25.91
CA LEU A 741 30.24 2.08 25.04
C LEU A 741 29.82 0.63 25.40
N ARG A 742 29.31 0.39 26.61
CA ARG A 742 28.86 -0.95 27.04
C ARG A 742 27.42 -1.29 26.65
N VAL A 743 26.56 -0.30 26.41
CA VAL A 743 25.14 -0.54 26.03
C VAL A 743 24.99 -0.57 24.49
N VAL A 744 25.75 0.26 23.77
CA VAL A 744 25.74 0.29 22.29
C VAL A 744 26.15 -1.06 21.67
N ALA A 745 27.05 -1.81 22.31
CA ALA A 745 27.48 -3.12 21.81
C ALA A 745 26.43 -4.24 22.03
N VAL A 746 25.56 -4.12 23.04
CA VAL A 746 24.55 -5.14 23.41
C VAL A 746 23.21 -4.91 22.71
N VAL A 747 22.85 -3.65 22.43
CA VAL A 747 21.59 -3.31 21.76
C VAL A 747 21.74 -3.32 20.23
N ALA A 748 22.89 -2.92 19.68
CA ALA A 748 23.16 -3.10 18.25
C ALA A 748 23.18 -4.58 17.84
N THR A 749 23.62 -5.48 18.74
CA THR A 749 23.51 -6.93 18.49
C THR A 749 22.07 -7.43 18.59
N ALA A 750 21.23 -6.91 19.49
CA ALA A 750 19.81 -7.31 19.58
C ALA A 750 18.97 -6.82 18.38
N GLY A 751 19.16 -5.58 17.92
CA GLY A 751 18.46 -5.03 16.75
C GLY A 751 18.92 -5.64 15.42
N ILE A 752 20.23 -5.91 15.29
CA ILE A 752 20.76 -6.65 14.13
C ILE A 752 20.33 -8.12 14.18
N VAL A 753 20.26 -8.76 15.36
CA VAL A 753 19.71 -10.12 15.50
C VAL A 753 18.21 -10.14 15.19
N ALA A 754 17.42 -9.13 15.56
CA ALA A 754 16.01 -9.06 15.18
C ALA A 754 15.81 -8.86 13.66
N ALA A 755 16.64 -8.02 13.02
CA ALA A 755 16.63 -7.83 11.57
C ALA A 755 17.15 -9.05 10.80
N ILE A 756 18.14 -9.78 11.35
CA ILE A 756 18.66 -11.02 10.78
C ILE A 756 17.66 -12.17 10.99
N VAL A 757 17.05 -12.30 12.17
CA VAL A 757 16.02 -13.32 12.45
C VAL A 757 14.76 -13.05 11.62
N GLY A 758 14.35 -11.79 11.44
CA GLY A 758 13.25 -11.44 10.54
C GLY A 758 13.51 -11.83 9.08
N LYS A 759 14.77 -11.70 8.63
CA LYS A 759 15.20 -12.09 7.28
C LYS A 759 15.41 -13.61 7.15
N GLU A 760 15.96 -14.28 8.16
CA GLU A 760 16.15 -15.73 8.18
C GLU A 760 14.82 -16.48 8.33
N VAL A 761 13.84 -15.95 9.06
CA VAL A 761 12.46 -16.52 9.12
C VAL A 761 11.76 -16.37 7.78
N TYR A 762 11.98 -15.26 7.05
CA TYR A 762 11.48 -15.06 5.69
C TYR A 762 12.13 -16.05 4.69
N GLU A 763 13.46 -16.24 4.76
CA GLU A 763 14.19 -17.16 3.88
C GLU A 763 13.98 -18.65 4.24
N TYR A 764 13.81 -18.99 5.52
CA TYR A 764 13.55 -20.36 5.98
C TYR A 764 12.13 -20.83 5.62
N HIS A 765 11.12 -19.96 5.71
CA HIS A 765 9.77 -20.31 5.27
C HIS A 765 9.65 -20.44 3.75
N ALA A 766 10.28 -19.53 2.98
CA ALA A 766 10.38 -19.64 1.52
C ALA A 766 11.11 -20.93 1.07
N ALA A 767 12.13 -21.36 1.81
CA ALA A 767 12.82 -22.63 1.55
C ALA A 767 12.01 -23.88 1.97
N SER A 768 11.13 -23.77 2.99
CA SER A 768 10.31 -24.89 3.47
C SER A 768 9.14 -25.23 2.53
N GLU A 769 8.60 -24.24 1.81
CA GLU A 769 7.50 -24.44 0.84
C GLU A 769 8.01 -24.94 -0.52
N SER A 770 9.20 -24.53 -0.96
CA SER A 770 9.81 -25.07 -2.18
C SER A 770 10.16 -26.57 -2.09
N LYS A 771 10.37 -27.10 -0.89
CA LYS A 771 10.63 -28.54 -0.65
C LYS A 771 9.37 -29.40 -0.55
N LYS A 772 8.17 -28.84 -0.42
CA LYS A 772 6.91 -29.61 -0.38
C LYS A 772 6.29 -29.90 -1.76
N LYS A 773 6.82 -29.34 -2.86
CA LYS A 773 6.30 -29.56 -4.22
C LYS A 773 6.90 -30.77 -4.96
N ASN A 774 7.76 -31.60 -4.35
CA ASN A 774 8.47 -32.68 -5.05
C ASN A 774 8.53 -34.04 -4.33
N GLN A 775 7.43 -34.53 -3.72
CA GLN A 775 7.29 -35.96 -3.42
C GLN A 775 5.87 -36.49 -3.64
N PRO A 776 5.69 -37.68 -4.24
CA PRO A 776 4.39 -38.26 -4.55
C PRO A 776 3.74 -38.96 -3.33
N LEU A 777 2.40 -39.01 -3.33
CA LEU A 777 1.54 -39.79 -2.45
C LEU A 777 2.00 -41.26 -2.31
N TYR A 778 2.13 -41.80 -1.08
CA TYR A 778 1.55 -43.08 -0.64
C TYR A 778 1.87 -43.47 0.83
N GLN A 779 0.80 -43.90 1.54
CA GLN A 779 0.66 -44.89 2.65
C GLN A 779 1.38 -44.77 4.02
N ASP A 780 0.55 -44.67 5.08
CA ASP A 780 0.75 -45.14 6.47
C ASP A 780 0.71 -46.69 6.52
N PRO A 781 1.49 -47.44 7.36
CA PRO A 781 1.27 -47.53 8.82
C PRO A 781 2.52 -47.69 9.73
N ARG A 782 2.42 -47.12 10.95
CA ARG A 782 2.95 -47.61 12.26
C ARG A 782 4.48 -47.76 12.44
N THR A 783 5.08 -47.02 13.42
CA THR A 783 5.62 -47.53 14.72
C THR A 783 6.49 -46.48 15.45
N GLU A 784 6.28 -46.42 16.77
CA GLU A 784 7.26 -46.18 17.84
C GLU A 784 7.84 -44.76 18.08
N ILE A 785 7.17 -44.12 19.04
CA ILE A 785 7.67 -43.33 20.17
C ILE A 785 9.13 -43.66 20.55
N THR A 786 10.02 -42.66 20.55
CA THR A 786 11.04 -42.53 21.60
C THR A 786 11.49 -41.08 21.80
N TYR A 787 11.49 -40.68 23.07
CA TYR A 787 12.04 -39.48 23.68
C TYR A 787 13.51 -39.21 23.33
N CYS A 788 13.91 -37.93 23.21
CA CYS A 788 14.74 -37.22 24.22
C CYS A 788 15.14 -35.78 23.78
N PRO A 789 15.55 -34.92 24.75
CA PRO A 789 15.42 -33.45 24.69
C PRO A 789 16.75 -32.67 24.61
N ASN A 790 16.61 -31.34 24.52
CA ASN A 790 17.58 -30.26 24.80
C ASN A 790 18.71 -30.02 23.79
N ALA A 791 18.90 -28.75 23.37
CA ALA A 791 19.92 -27.87 23.97
C ALA A 791 20.06 -26.52 23.23
N VAL A 792 19.95 -25.46 24.06
CA VAL A 792 20.48 -24.07 23.96
C VAL A 792 19.92 -23.14 22.89
#